data_AF-A0A3L8DQT7-F1
#
_entry.id   AF-A0A3L8DQT7-F1
#
_cell.length_a   1.000
_cell.length_b   1.000
_cell.length_c   1.000
_cell.angle_alpha   90.00
_cell.angle_beta   90.00
_cell.angle_gamma   90.00
#
_symmetry.space_group_name_H-M   'P 1'
#
loop_
_entity.id
_entity.type
_entity.pdbx_description
1 polymer ?
#
loop_
_entity_poly.entity_id
_entity_poly.type
_entity_poly.pdbx_seq_one_letter_code
_entity_poly.pdbx_strand_id
1 'polypeptide(L)'
;MVHYPDYTTVLDVSGIDFPMTLEQIGKFERGNDISINVFVEDDDGKRGVIVPLRLTEHKHDKHVNLLCLHYFQTAERLSAHTVDCESINDCAIILPSEDDKLLAFQNHKRKERAPFVVYADLECTLEKNEEEEGTANTGAYHRHRAFSVGYYVRCAYDESLSVYRSQRGEDCVSWFVGELGDLARRVKAILTSNVPMRDLTPEQCKCEELRDAALCHVCGKPFAAGDTRVRDHCHLTGRYRGPAHSTCNLNYKDSHVIPVIFHNLSGYDAHFIIEDVVNVFEGSVELLPLTKERYIAFTKNVANTEDRYGCRTCVKLRFIDSYQFLSASLDTLESYLDRSNMRILWSEFRHLSAEDFQLLTRKGVFPNEYVDSAEKLLEIRLPPRESFHSSLTGETVSSDDYAHAITVWDRFSIETLGQYSDLYLKTDVLLLADVFENFRDTCIRSYGLDPVHYFTLPGYTWDAMLLHTGIEFELLTDVDMVLFVERGVRGELSQCSDRYARANNRYAPSYDRSEPSTYLMYFDVNNLYGWTMCQPLPSSGFRWVEDISTLDVNAIPPDSPTGYILEVDLKYPRYLHDAHADLPFCPTRKAPPDKRQEKLLATLRDKERYVIHYRTLQQCTRHGLRVKRIHRALEFAQSAWLRDYIELNTGFRTRATNDFEMNLYKLMNNAVLGKTMENVQNRVEVKLVTRWEGRYGAEALISRPNFHSRAVFGENILAVELRRLKATFNRPIYVGMCILDISKTHLYEFHY
;
A
#
# COMPACT_ATOMS: atom_id res chain seq x y z
N MET A 1 -15.60 -16.55 34.92
CA MET A 1 -15.80 -15.10 34.73
C MET A 1 -15.96 -14.46 36.10
N VAL A 2 -14.99 -13.65 36.54
CA VAL A 2 -15.17 -12.78 37.70
C VAL A 2 -15.78 -11.49 37.16
N HIS A 3 -17.07 -11.27 37.38
CA HIS A 3 -17.70 -9.99 37.06
C HIS A 3 -17.24 -8.97 38.11
N TYR A 4 -16.50 -7.95 37.69
CA TYR A 4 -16.22 -6.81 38.55
C TYR A 4 -17.53 -6.05 38.81
N PRO A 5 -17.80 -5.65 40.06
CA PRO A 5 -18.96 -4.80 40.36
C PRO A 5 -18.85 -3.47 39.62
N ASP A 6 -19.98 -2.93 39.20
CA ASP A 6 -20.05 -1.61 38.56
C ASP A 6 -19.43 -0.56 39.50
N TYR A 7 -18.58 0.31 38.97
CA TYR A 7 -17.81 1.25 39.79
C TYR A 7 -18.70 2.19 40.62
N THR A 8 -19.91 2.50 40.13
CA THR A 8 -20.90 3.32 40.86
C THR A 8 -21.42 2.64 42.13
N THR A 9 -21.24 1.33 42.25
CA THR A 9 -21.64 0.55 43.43
C THR A 9 -20.54 0.46 44.49
N VAL A 10 -19.31 0.91 44.17
CA VAL A 10 -18.12 0.79 45.04
C VAL A 10 -17.47 2.14 45.33
N LEU A 11 -17.71 3.15 44.51
CA LEU A 11 -17.13 4.49 44.62
C LEU A 11 -18.21 5.56 44.72
N ASP A 12 -18.01 6.53 45.60
CA ASP A 12 -18.84 7.74 45.68
C ASP A 12 -18.43 8.72 44.58
N VAL A 13 -19.26 8.79 43.54
CA VAL A 13 -19.07 9.71 42.41
C VAL A 13 -20.00 10.92 42.48
N SER A 14 -20.59 11.20 43.65
CA SER A 14 -21.59 12.26 43.80
C SER A 14 -20.99 13.66 43.56
N GLY A 15 -21.59 14.37 42.60
CA GLY A 15 -21.16 15.72 42.20
C GLY A 15 -19.80 15.76 41.51
N ILE A 16 -19.37 14.66 40.90
CA ILE A 16 -18.31 14.62 39.91
C ILE A 16 -18.97 14.64 38.53
N ASP A 17 -18.58 15.61 37.70
CA ASP A 17 -18.96 15.61 36.28
C ASP A 17 -17.97 14.74 35.52
N PHE A 18 -18.47 13.81 34.70
CA PHE A 18 -17.62 12.97 33.87
C PHE A 18 -17.52 13.54 32.45
N PRO A 19 -16.31 13.56 31.85
CA PRO A 19 -15.03 13.10 32.41
C PRO A 19 -14.49 14.02 33.52
N MET A 20 -13.97 13.41 34.61
CA MET A 20 -13.50 14.10 35.82
C MET A 20 -12.31 15.02 35.54
N THR A 21 -12.38 16.28 35.96
CA THR A 21 -11.29 17.25 35.83
C THR A 21 -10.27 17.16 36.98
N LEU A 22 -9.05 17.69 36.80
CA LEU A 22 -8.00 17.71 37.85
C LEU A 22 -8.47 18.39 39.14
N GLU A 23 -9.31 19.42 39.02
CA GLU A 23 -9.89 20.16 40.16
C GLU A 23 -10.90 19.31 40.93
N GLN A 24 -11.62 18.42 40.24
CA GLN A 24 -12.61 17.52 40.84
C GLN A 24 -11.98 16.33 41.57
N ILE A 25 -10.71 16.00 41.31
CA ILE A 25 -10.04 14.87 41.98
C ILE A 25 -10.00 15.07 43.50
N GLY A 26 -9.78 16.30 43.99
CA GLY A 26 -9.78 16.56 45.43
C GLY A 26 -11.15 16.33 46.07
N LYS A 27 -12.23 16.51 45.32
CA LYS A 27 -13.59 16.18 45.76
C LYS A 27 -13.81 14.67 45.77
N PHE A 28 -13.31 13.97 44.75
CA PHE A 28 -13.35 12.51 44.66
C PHE A 28 -12.59 11.83 45.81
N GLU A 29 -11.39 12.31 46.15
CA GLU A 29 -10.58 11.83 47.28
C GLU A 29 -11.25 12.08 48.65
N ARG A 30 -12.16 13.05 48.77
CA ARG A 30 -12.92 13.27 50.00
C ARG A 30 -14.13 12.34 50.13
N GLY A 31 -14.74 11.97 49.01
CA GLY A 31 -15.87 11.02 48.97
C GLY A 31 -15.42 9.56 49.00
N ASN A 32 -14.16 9.28 48.67
CA ASN A 32 -13.60 7.94 48.59
C ASN A 32 -12.32 7.90 49.39
N ASP A 33 -12.11 6.86 50.21
CA ASP A 33 -10.84 6.63 50.93
C ASP A 33 -9.73 6.17 49.96
N ILE A 34 -9.43 7.03 48.98
CA ILE A 34 -8.50 6.82 47.86
C ILE A 34 -7.76 8.15 47.65
N SER A 35 -6.45 8.09 47.55
CA SER A 35 -5.59 9.24 47.21
C SER A 35 -5.03 9.10 45.80
N ILE A 36 -4.96 10.20 45.05
CA ILE A 36 -4.60 10.19 43.63
C ILE A 36 -3.51 11.22 43.35
N ASN A 37 -2.36 10.75 42.87
CA ASN A 37 -1.39 11.60 42.19
C ASN A 37 -1.62 11.54 40.69
N VAL A 38 -1.39 12.65 40.01
CA VAL A 38 -1.36 12.74 38.55
C VAL A 38 0.00 13.23 38.12
N PHE A 39 0.63 12.49 37.23
CA PHE A 39 1.90 12.82 36.61
C PHE A 39 1.68 13.14 35.14
N VAL A 40 2.59 13.88 34.53
CA VAL A 40 2.62 14.17 33.09
C VAL A 40 4.04 14.00 32.58
N GLU A 41 4.20 13.73 31.29
CA GLU A 41 5.50 13.79 30.65
C GLU A 41 5.90 15.26 30.45
N ASP A 42 7.14 15.61 30.78
CA ASP A 42 7.69 16.95 30.65
C ASP A 42 7.75 17.38 29.17
N ASP A 43 7.09 18.49 28.83
CA ASP A 43 7.01 19.04 27.46
C ASP A 43 8.32 19.74 27.03
N ASP A 44 9.31 19.90 27.91
CA ASP A 44 10.60 20.58 27.62
C ASP A 44 11.57 19.75 26.74
N GLY A 45 11.04 18.93 25.82
CA GLY A 45 11.81 18.29 24.75
C GLY A 45 12.66 17.08 25.15
N LYS A 46 12.53 16.57 26.38
CA LYS A 46 13.16 15.31 26.82
C LYS A 46 12.10 14.25 27.07
N ARG A 47 11.76 13.46 26.04
CA ARG A 47 10.94 12.26 26.18
C ARG A 47 11.45 11.38 27.34
N GLY A 48 10.56 11.00 28.24
CA GLY A 48 10.82 10.10 29.37
C GLY A 48 11.01 10.75 30.74
N VAL A 49 10.93 12.08 30.87
CA VAL A 49 10.93 12.74 32.19
C VAL A 49 9.49 12.88 32.67
N ILE A 50 9.14 12.16 33.74
CA ILE A 50 7.81 12.22 34.35
C ILE A 50 7.83 13.26 35.48
N VAL A 51 7.03 14.31 35.34
CA VAL A 51 6.87 15.37 36.34
C VAL A 51 5.51 15.30 37.03
N PRO A 52 5.40 15.67 38.31
CA PRO A 52 4.13 15.69 39.01
C PRO A 52 3.26 16.84 38.50
N LEU A 53 2.07 16.52 37.95
CA LEU A 53 1.06 17.49 37.54
C LEU A 53 0.15 17.87 38.72
N ARG A 54 -0.19 16.89 39.56
CA ARG A 54 -0.96 17.06 40.80
C ARG A 54 -0.51 16.02 41.81
N LEU A 55 -0.17 16.45 43.02
CA LEU A 55 0.09 15.54 44.13
C LEU A 55 -1.05 15.64 45.14
N THR A 56 -1.46 14.51 45.69
CA THR A 56 -2.38 14.49 46.83
C THR A 56 -1.70 15.12 48.06
N GLU A 57 -2.44 15.91 48.82
CA GLU A 57 -1.96 16.49 50.08
C GLU A 57 -1.90 15.43 51.21
N HIS A 58 -2.77 14.42 51.12
CA HIS A 58 -2.90 13.35 52.10
C HIS A 58 -2.93 11.99 51.42
N LYS A 59 -2.03 11.09 51.83
CA LYS A 59 -1.93 9.74 51.28
C LYS A 59 -2.80 8.79 52.09
N HIS A 60 -3.79 8.21 51.42
CA HIS A 60 -4.70 7.18 51.95
C HIS A 60 -4.12 5.76 51.70
N ASP A 61 -4.68 4.75 52.38
CA ASP A 61 -4.25 3.35 52.24
C ASP A 61 -4.41 2.83 50.80
N LYS A 62 -5.48 3.26 50.12
CA LYS A 62 -5.64 3.08 48.68
C LYS A 62 -5.05 4.30 47.98
N HIS A 63 -3.96 4.10 47.25
CA HIS A 63 -3.25 5.17 46.56
C HIS A 63 -3.06 4.83 45.08
N VAL A 64 -3.39 5.78 44.21
CA VAL A 64 -3.35 5.63 42.76
C VAL A 64 -2.43 6.69 42.18
N ASN A 65 -1.50 6.26 41.32
CA ASN A 65 -0.69 7.16 40.52
C ASN A 65 -1.18 7.07 39.08
N LEU A 66 -1.72 8.17 38.57
CA LEU A 66 -2.19 8.31 37.18
C LEU A 66 -1.12 9.02 36.36
N LEU A 67 -0.92 8.57 35.12
CA LEU A 67 -0.08 9.26 34.14
C LEU A 67 -1.00 9.87 33.07
N CYS A 68 -1.05 11.20 33.04
CA CYS A 68 -1.73 11.97 32.02
C CYS A 68 -0.84 12.02 30.77
N LEU A 69 -1.33 11.45 29.66
CA LEU A 69 -0.58 11.34 28.42
C LEU A 69 -0.64 12.60 27.54
N HIS A 70 -1.61 13.49 27.80
CA HIS A 70 -1.79 14.77 27.08
C HIS A 70 -2.37 15.83 28.02
N TYR A 71 -1.65 16.94 28.23
CA TYR A 71 -2.10 18.08 29.03
C TYR A 71 -2.41 19.29 28.14
N PHE A 72 -3.50 19.99 28.44
CA PHE A 72 -3.88 21.23 27.75
C PHE A 72 -3.79 22.41 28.72
N GLN A 73 -3.03 23.44 28.34
CA GLN A 73 -2.80 24.63 29.19
C GLN A 73 -4.07 25.47 29.40
N THR A 74 -5.08 25.36 28.53
CA THR A 74 -6.34 26.09 28.67
C THR A 74 -7.56 25.21 28.36
N ALA A 75 -8.69 25.53 29.01
CA ALA A 75 -9.97 24.87 28.77
C ALA A 75 -10.47 25.04 27.33
N GLU A 76 -10.09 26.14 26.66
CA GLU A 76 -10.44 26.42 25.26
C GLU A 76 -9.70 25.47 24.30
N ARG A 77 -8.40 25.19 24.54
CA ARG A 77 -7.64 24.22 23.76
C ARG A 77 -8.15 22.80 23.98
N LEU A 78 -8.48 22.45 25.22
CA LEU A 78 -9.11 21.17 25.53
C LEU A 78 -10.48 21.05 24.82
N SER A 79 -11.34 22.05 24.92
CA SER A 79 -12.67 22.05 24.27
C SER A 79 -12.56 21.95 22.73
N ALA A 80 -11.59 22.64 22.13
CA ALA A 80 -11.32 22.54 20.70
C ALA A 80 -10.82 21.14 20.31
N HIS A 81 -9.94 20.53 21.13
CA HIS A 81 -9.40 19.20 20.91
C HIS A 81 -10.46 18.10 21.12
N THR A 82 -11.28 18.17 22.17
CA THR A 82 -12.27 17.14 22.52
C THR A 82 -13.26 16.90 21.38
N VAL A 83 -13.70 17.95 20.67
CA VAL A 83 -14.61 17.84 19.52
C VAL A 83 -14.01 16.97 18.41
N ASP A 84 -12.73 17.15 18.12
CA ASP A 84 -12.03 16.41 17.06
C ASP A 84 -11.59 15.02 17.57
N CYS A 85 -11.20 14.88 18.84
CA CYS A 85 -10.72 13.63 19.43
C CYS A 85 -11.84 12.59 19.62
N GLU A 86 -13.01 12.98 20.13
CA GLU A 86 -14.15 12.06 20.37
C GLU A 86 -14.76 11.51 19.07
N SER A 87 -14.61 12.24 17.96
CA SER A 87 -15.19 11.87 16.67
C SER A 87 -14.24 11.08 15.76
N ILE A 88 -12.93 11.14 16.00
CA ILE A 88 -11.89 10.60 15.10
C ILE A 88 -11.06 9.48 15.74
N ASN A 89 -10.88 9.47 17.07
CA ASN A 89 -9.87 8.59 17.70
C ASN A 89 -10.44 7.32 18.34
N ASP A 90 -10.39 6.22 17.59
CA ASP A 90 -10.62 4.86 18.10
C ASP A 90 -9.34 4.21 18.70
N CYS A 91 -8.17 4.81 18.48
CA CYS A 91 -6.87 4.26 18.91
C CYS A 91 -5.87 5.36 19.28
N ALA A 92 -4.83 5.02 20.07
CA ALA A 92 -3.83 6.00 20.49
C ALA A 92 -2.98 6.49 19.30
N ILE A 93 -2.93 7.80 19.10
CA ILE A 93 -2.09 8.44 18.09
C ILE A 93 -0.63 8.46 18.58
N ILE A 94 0.30 7.98 17.76
CA ILE A 94 1.74 8.20 17.94
C ILE A 94 2.21 9.17 16.86
N LEU A 95 2.74 10.30 17.30
CA LEU A 95 3.38 11.29 16.42
C LEU A 95 4.91 11.10 16.38
N PRO A 96 5.55 11.49 15.27
CA PRO A 96 7.01 11.57 15.19
C PRO A 96 7.56 12.50 16.29
N SER A 97 8.78 12.23 16.76
CA SER A 97 9.55 13.18 17.56
C SER A 97 10.22 14.21 16.67
N GLU A 98 10.73 15.30 17.26
CA GLU A 98 11.61 16.25 16.57
C GLU A 98 12.83 15.58 15.92
N ASP A 99 13.35 14.49 16.50
CA ASP A 99 14.45 13.72 15.92
C ASP A 99 14.05 12.88 14.70
N ASP A 100 12.78 12.50 14.58
CA ASP A 100 12.27 11.56 13.56
C ASP A 100 11.25 12.22 12.61
N LYS A 101 11.10 13.56 12.66
CA LYS A 101 10.09 14.27 11.87
C LYS A 101 10.42 14.37 10.38
N LEU A 102 11.69 14.16 10.00
CA LEU A 102 12.11 14.27 8.60
C LEU A 102 11.92 12.94 7.87
N LEU A 103 11.01 12.93 6.89
CA LEU A 103 10.78 11.81 5.99
C LEU A 103 11.47 12.07 4.65
N ALA A 104 12.47 11.25 4.33
CA ALA A 104 13.23 11.29 3.08
C ALA A 104 13.43 9.86 2.53
N PHE A 105 13.95 9.75 1.30
CA PHE A 105 14.35 8.44 0.78
C PHE A 105 15.50 7.85 1.60
N GLN A 106 15.31 6.65 2.16
CA GLN A 106 16.31 5.96 2.98
C GLN A 106 16.68 4.57 2.44
N ASN A 107 15.85 4.00 1.56
CA ASN A 107 15.92 2.60 1.17
C ASN A 107 16.92 2.34 0.02
N HIS A 108 18.14 2.87 0.12
CA HIS A 108 19.16 2.76 -0.93
C HIS A 108 19.44 1.32 -1.35
N LYS A 109 19.40 0.35 -0.42
CA LYS A 109 19.56 -1.08 -0.72
C LYS A 109 18.59 -1.63 -1.78
N ARG A 110 17.43 -0.97 -1.99
CA ARG A 110 16.43 -1.37 -2.99
C ARG A 110 16.82 -0.97 -4.42
N LYS A 111 17.93 -0.23 -4.59
CA LYS A 111 18.57 0.04 -5.88
C LYS A 111 19.27 -1.20 -6.43
N GLU A 112 19.72 -2.11 -5.55
CA GLU A 112 20.32 -3.37 -5.99
C GLU A 112 19.26 -4.33 -6.52
N ARG A 113 19.59 -4.97 -7.64
CA ARG A 113 18.77 -6.04 -8.19
C ARG A 113 18.77 -7.23 -7.22
N ALA A 114 17.59 -7.72 -6.86
CA ALA A 114 17.50 -8.92 -6.02
C ALA A 114 18.17 -10.11 -6.75
N PRO A 115 19.11 -10.82 -6.10
CA PRO A 115 19.92 -11.84 -6.75
C PRO A 115 19.13 -13.09 -7.11
N PHE A 116 18.18 -13.49 -6.25
CA PHE A 116 17.32 -14.65 -6.42
C PHE A 116 15.85 -14.22 -6.35
N VAL A 117 15.06 -14.64 -7.33
CA VAL A 117 13.61 -14.49 -7.37
C VAL A 117 12.99 -15.80 -7.81
N VAL A 118 11.86 -16.16 -7.21
CA VAL A 118 11.09 -17.36 -7.58
C VAL A 118 9.78 -16.91 -8.21
N TYR A 119 9.45 -17.46 -9.36
CA TYR A 119 8.15 -17.34 -10.00
C TYR A 119 7.43 -18.67 -9.86
N ALA A 120 6.18 -18.67 -9.44
CA ALA A 120 5.47 -19.93 -9.19
C ALA A 120 3.98 -19.79 -9.53
N ASP A 121 3.39 -20.94 -9.85
CA ASP A 121 1.95 -21.08 -10.05
C ASP A 121 1.50 -22.48 -9.63
N LEU A 122 0.19 -22.63 -9.40
CA LEU A 122 -0.44 -23.82 -8.83
C LEU A 122 -1.73 -24.14 -9.58
N GLU A 123 -1.91 -25.41 -9.95
CA GLU A 123 -3.18 -25.90 -10.47
C GLU A 123 -3.95 -26.62 -9.36
N CYS A 124 -5.26 -26.35 -9.29
CA CYS A 124 -6.14 -26.87 -8.25
C CYS A 124 -7.36 -27.57 -8.84
N THR A 125 -7.79 -28.66 -8.21
CA THR A 125 -9.12 -29.23 -8.46
C THR A 125 -10.16 -28.37 -7.76
N LEU A 126 -11.33 -28.26 -8.39
CA LEU A 126 -12.49 -27.54 -7.85
C LEU A 126 -13.53 -28.54 -7.35
N GLU A 127 -13.43 -28.94 -6.09
CA GLU A 127 -14.44 -29.80 -5.47
C GLU A 127 -15.69 -28.96 -5.14
N LYS A 128 -16.87 -29.40 -5.60
CA LYS A 128 -18.16 -28.75 -5.30
C LYS A 128 -18.61 -29.16 -3.89
N ASN A 129 -18.97 -28.20 -3.05
CA ASN A 129 -19.57 -28.50 -1.74
C ASN A 129 -21.04 -28.91 -1.94
N GLU A 130 -21.39 -30.16 -1.66
CA GLU A 130 -22.79 -30.64 -1.75
C GLU A 130 -23.66 -30.27 -0.52
N GLU A 131 -23.11 -29.60 0.51
CA GLU A 131 -23.79 -29.45 1.82
C GLU A 131 -24.39 -28.07 2.17
N GLU A 132 -24.35 -27.05 1.31
CA GLU A 132 -24.92 -25.71 1.62
C GLU A 132 -25.98 -25.21 0.62
N GLU A 133 -26.91 -26.07 0.18
CA GLU A 133 -28.19 -25.60 -0.37
C GLU A 133 -29.13 -25.13 0.76
N GLY A 134 -28.82 -23.97 1.34
CA GLY A 134 -29.80 -23.25 2.16
C GLY A 134 -29.27 -22.64 3.44
N THR A 135 -28.40 -21.63 3.34
CA THR A 135 -28.57 -20.32 4.01
C THR A 135 -27.35 -19.43 3.77
N ALA A 136 -27.61 -18.15 3.45
CA ALA A 136 -26.69 -17.01 3.38
C ALA A 136 -25.75 -16.88 2.15
N ASN A 137 -25.83 -15.71 1.54
CA ASN A 137 -25.19 -15.29 0.29
C ASN A 137 -23.67 -14.94 0.41
N THR A 138 -22.90 -15.66 1.21
CA THR A 138 -21.44 -15.44 1.37
C THR A 138 -20.72 -16.70 1.86
N GLY A 139 -20.60 -17.73 1.01
CA GLY A 139 -19.83 -18.96 1.28
C GLY A 139 -19.09 -19.41 0.02
N ALA A 140 -17.84 -19.86 0.17
CA ALA A 140 -16.97 -20.27 -0.93
C ALA A 140 -17.56 -21.49 -1.68
N TYR A 141 -17.92 -21.31 -2.95
CA TYR A 141 -18.59 -22.31 -3.79
C TYR A 141 -17.75 -23.56 -4.11
N HIS A 142 -16.42 -23.52 -3.91
CA HIS A 142 -15.51 -24.62 -4.26
C HIS A 142 -14.37 -24.77 -3.24
N ARG A 143 -14.04 -26.02 -2.86
CA ARG A 143 -12.83 -26.33 -2.10
C ARG A 143 -11.68 -26.53 -3.08
N HIS A 144 -10.68 -25.65 -3.02
CA HIS A 144 -9.48 -25.74 -3.85
C HIS A 144 -8.51 -26.77 -3.25
N ARG A 145 -8.15 -27.79 -4.03
CA ARG A 145 -7.08 -28.72 -3.67
C ARG A 145 -6.00 -28.70 -4.75
N ALA A 146 -4.81 -28.24 -4.41
CA ALA A 146 -3.70 -28.20 -5.37
C ALA A 146 -3.32 -29.62 -5.80
N PHE A 147 -3.18 -29.84 -7.11
CA PHE A 147 -2.73 -31.11 -7.68
C PHE A 147 -1.42 -30.98 -8.45
N SER A 148 -1.00 -29.76 -8.81
CA SER A 148 0.27 -29.51 -9.47
C SER A 148 0.84 -28.16 -9.05
N VAL A 149 2.16 -28.10 -8.92
CA VAL A 149 2.91 -26.86 -8.67
C VAL A 149 4.09 -26.76 -9.63
N GLY A 150 4.30 -25.57 -10.17
CA GLY A 150 5.45 -25.25 -11.00
C GLY A 150 6.14 -24.01 -10.46
N TYR A 151 7.47 -24.00 -10.48
CA TYR A 151 8.23 -22.80 -10.17
C TYR A 151 9.51 -22.68 -10.98
N TYR A 152 9.90 -21.43 -11.22
CA TYR A 152 11.15 -21.05 -11.87
C TYR A 152 11.97 -20.17 -10.92
N VAL A 153 13.18 -20.62 -10.60
CA VAL A 153 14.16 -19.80 -9.87
C VAL A 153 14.96 -19.00 -10.89
N ARG A 154 14.96 -17.68 -10.75
CA ARG A 154 15.82 -16.78 -11.52
C ARG A 154 16.99 -16.30 -10.65
N CYS A 155 18.21 -16.59 -11.09
CA CYS A 155 19.43 -15.99 -10.55
C CYS A 155 19.92 -14.87 -11.48
N ALA A 156 20.12 -13.67 -10.93
CA ALA A 156 20.45 -12.48 -11.71
C ALA A 156 21.91 -12.40 -12.18
N TYR A 157 22.84 -13.10 -11.51
CA TYR A 157 24.28 -12.99 -11.78
C TYR A 157 24.91 -14.28 -12.31
N ASP A 158 24.21 -15.41 -12.23
CA ASP A 158 24.67 -16.71 -12.72
C ASP A 158 23.47 -17.49 -13.30
N GLU A 159 23.42 -17.60 -14.63
CA GLU A 159 22.31 -18.26 -15.33
C GLU A 159 22.26 -19.76 -15.03
N SER A 160 23.37 -20.41 -14.66
CA SER A 160 23.41 -21.84 -14.32
C SER A 160 22.66 -22.19 -13.04
N LEU A 161 22.41 -21.20 -12.19
CA LEU A 161 21.60 -21.33 -10.99
C LEU A 161 20.11 -21.10 -11.24
N SER A 162 19.73 -20.70 -12.46
CA SER A 162 18.32 -20.57 -12.83
C SER A 162 17.77 -21.92 -13.27
N VAL A 163 16.61 -22.31 -12.76
CA VAL A 163 16.04 -23.64 -13.00
C VAL A 163 14.53 -23.66 -12.84
N TYR A 164 13.84 -24.34 -13.76
CA TYR A 164 12.44 -24.73 -13.62
C TYR A 164 12.30 -26.10 -12.95
N ARG A 165 11.37 -26.23 -12.01
CA ARG A 165 10.93 -27.51 -11.44
C ARG A 165 9.42 -27.53 -11.27
N SER A 166 8.84 -28.71 -11.36
CA SER A 166 7.41 -28.93 -11.09
C SER A 166 7.18 -30.30 -10.47
N GLN A 167 6.04 -30.43 -9.79
CA GLN A 167 5.57 -31.71 -9.28
C GLN A 167 4.05 -31.76 -9.34
N ARG A 168 3.54 -32.90 -9.85
CA ARG A 168 2.13 -33.28 -9.81
C ARG A 168 1.90 -34.31 -8.71
N GLY A 169 0.83 -34.13 -7.93
CA GLY A 169 0.41 -35.02 -6.85
C GLY A 169 -0.24 -34.25 -5.69
N GLU A 170 -0.83 -34.98 -4.75
CA GLU A 170 -1.50 -34.39 -3.59
C GLU A 170 -0.54 -33.67 -2.64
N ASP A 171 0.73 -34.12 -2.57
CA ASP A 171 1.77 -33.52 -1.72
C ASP A 171 2.58 -32.41 -2.42
N CYS A 172 2.10 -31.90 -3.57
CA CYS A 172 2.86 -30.96 -4.41
C CYS A 172 3.21 -29.67 -3.65
N VAL A 173 2.29 -29.12 -2.84
CA VAL A 173 2.52 -27.89 -2.07
C VAL A 173 3.57 -28.11 -1.00
N SER A 174 3.48 -29.21 -0.25
CA SER A 174 4.46 -29.57 0.78
C SER A 174 5.86 -29.77 0.20
N TRP A 175 5.98 -30.41 -0.96
CA TRP A 175 7.25 -30.52 -1.69
C TRP A 175 7.79 -29.16 -2.13
N PHE A 176 6.94 -28.31 -2.72
CA PHE A 176 7.35 -26.97 -3.16
C PHE A 176 7.87 -26.13 -1.99
N VAL A 177 7.18 -26.16 -0.86
CA VAL A 177 7.62 -25.48 0.36
C VAL A 177 8.94 -26.06 0.87
N GLY A 178 9.13 -27.39 0.80
CA GLY A 178 10.41 -28.04 1.10
C GLY A 178 11.56 -27.54 0.22
N GLU A 179 11.32 -27.47 -1.09
CA GLU A 179 12.27 -26.95 -2.08
C GLU A 179 12.63 -25.48 -1.83
N LEU A 180 11.66 -24.64 -1.42
CA LEU A 180 11.91 -23.25 -1.01
C LEU A 180 12.81 -23.18 0.24
N GLY A 181 12.60 -24.09 1.20
CA GLY A 181 13.44 -24.22 2.39
C GLY A 181 14.89 -24.58 2.02
N ASP A 182 15.08 -25.52 1.10
CA ASP A 182 16.40 -25.91 0.61
C ASP A 182 17.07 -24.79 -0.21
N LEU A 183 16.30 -24.09 -1.04
CA LEU A 183 16.76 -22.90 -1.73
C LEU A 183 17.26 -21.84 -0.74
N ALA A 184 16.51 -21.56 0.33
CA ALA A 184 16.91 -20.60 1.35
C ALA A 184 18.22 -20.99 2.05
N ARG A 185 18.44 -22.28 2.34
CA ARG A 185 19.72 -22.79 2.89
C ARG A 185 20.88 -22.62 1.90
N ARG A 186 20.67 -22.96 0.62
CA ARG A 186 21.69 -22.75 -0.43
C ARG A 186 22.04 -21.27 -0.60
N VAL A 187 21.05 -20.40 -0.66
CA VAL A 187 21.24 -18.95 -0.78
C VAL A 187 21.96 -18.39 0.45
N LYS A 188 21.67 -18.88 1.67
CA LYS A 188 22.42 -18.49 2.87
C LYS A 188 23.91 -18.82 2.75
N ALA A 189 24.25 -20.01 2.25
CA ALA A 189 25.64 -20.41 2.04
C ALA A 189 26.35 -19.48 1.04
N ILE A 190 25.66 -19.12 -0.05
CA ILE A 190 26.14 -18.16 -1.05
C ILE A 190 26.35 -16.77 -0.44
N LEU A 191 25.34 -16.23 0.26
CA LEU A 191 25.40 -14.89 0.88
C LEU A 191 26.45 -14.78 2.01
N THR A 192 26.89 -15.91 2.57
CA THR A 192 27.94 -15.94 3.60
C THR A 192 29.35 -15.94 2.99
N SER A 193 29.48 -16.30 1.71
CA SER A 193 30.75 -16.30 0.99
C SER A 193 31.00 -14.94 0.33
N ASN A 194 31.83 -14.10 0.94
CA ASN A 194 32.18 -12.80 0.37
C ASN A 194 33.25 -12.97 -0.72
N VAL A 195 32.88 -12.76 -1.98
CA VAL A 195 33.82 -12.71 -3.10
C VAL A 195 34.63 -11.41 -3.01
N PRO A 196 35.97 -11.48 -2.96
CA PRO A 196 36.81 -10.28 -2.93
C PRO A 196 36.59 -9.38 -4.16
N MET A 197 36.78 -8.07 -3.97
CA MET A 197 36.75 -7.11 -5.07
C MET A 197 37.77 -7.50 -6.14
N ARG A 198 37.33 -7.53 -7.41
CA ARG A 198 38.21 -7.70 -8.57
C ARG A 198 39.07 -6.45 -8.76
N ASP A 199 40.21 -6.62 -9.43
CA ASP A 199 41.04 -5.50 -9.83
C ASP A 199 40.25 -4.51 -10.71
N LEU A 200 40.48 -3.22 -10.47
CA LEU A 200 39.85 -2.15 -11.23
C LEU A 200 40.35 -2.14 -12.67
N THR A 201 39.43 -1.94 -13.61
CA THR A 201 39.79 -1.66 -15.01
C THR A 201 40.46 -0.28 -15.13
N PRO A 202 41.28 -0.03 -16.18
CA PRO A 202 41.92 1.28 -16.39
C PRO A 202 40.91 2.44 -16.40
N GLU A 203 39.72 2.24 -16.96
CA GLU A 203 38.63 3.21 -16.99
C GLU A 203 38.10 3.49 -15.57
N GLN A 204 37.94 2.46 -14.75
CA GLN A 204 37.48 2.61 -13.36
C GLN A 204 38.53 3.29 -12.48
N CYS A 205 39.82 2.98 -12.66
CA CYS A 205 40.92 3.70 -12.00
C CYS A 205 40.87 5.18 -12.35
N LYS A 206 40.66 5.52 -13.63
CA LYS A 206 40.55 6.90 -14.08
C LYS A 206 39.31 7.59 -13.52
N CYS A 207 38.17 6.92 -13.48
CA CYS A 207 36.95 7.47 -12.86
C CYS A 207 37.15 7.75 -11.36
N GLU A 208 37.82 6.86 -10.63
CA GLU A 208 38.17 7.05 -9.22
C GLU A 208 39.05 8.28 -8.97
N GLU A 209 39.87 8.66 -9.95
CA GLU A 209 40.75 9.84 -9.90
C GLU A 209 40.06 11.15 -10.36
N LEU A 210 38.91 11.07 -11.06
CA LEU A 210 38.20 12.21 -11.65
C LEU A 210 37.06 12.77 -10.78
N ARG A 211 36.53 13.95 -11.15
CA ARG A 211 35.39 14.62 -10.47
C ARG A 211 34.11 13.79 -10.43
N ASP A 212 33.89 12.84 -11.34
CA ASP A 212 32.72 11.95 -11.31
C ASP A 212 32.72 11.02 -10.08
N ALA A 213 33.89 10.77 -9.48
CA ALA A 213 34.02 10.08 -8.20
C ALA A 213 33.97 11.01 -6.97
N ALA A 214 33.57 12.28 -7.15
CA ALA A 214 33.31 13.20 -6.04
C ALA A 214 31.95 12.97 -5.38
N LEU A 215 31.10 12.10 -5.94
CA LEU A 215 29.80 11.73 -5.40
C LEU A 215 29.79 10.27 -4.93
N CYS A 216 29.13 10.01 -3.80
CA CYS A 216 28.86 8.65 -3.33
C CYS A 216 27.84 7.97 -4.26
N HIS A 217 28.17 6.82 -4.86
CA HIS A 217 27.26 6.14 -5.79
C HIS A 217 25.97 5.61 -5.12
N VAL A 218 25.98 5.41 -3.79
CA VAL A 218 24.83 4.93 -3.01
C VAL A 218 23.82 6.05 -2.79
N CYS A 219 24.24 7.15 -2.17
CA CYS A 219 23.35 8.26 -1.77
C CYS A 219 23.35 9.46 -2.72
N GLY A 220 24.27 9.51 -3.68
CA GLY A 220 24.38 10.61 -4.66
C GLY A 220 24.96 11.91 -4.10
N LYS A 221 25.30 11.97 -2.81
CA LYS A 221 25.83 13.18 -2.16
C LYS A 221 27.35 13.31 -2.35
N PRO A 222 27.89 14.55 -2.40
CA PRO A 222 29.32 14.78 -2.45
C PRO A 222 30.02 14.40 -1.14
N PHE A 223 31.29 14.01 -1.23
CA PHE A 223 32.13 13.76 -0.06
C PHE A 223 32.57 15.08 0.60
N ALA A 224 32.19 15.28 1.87
CA ALA A 224 32.65 16.39 2.69
C ALA A 224 34.06 16.16 3.22
N ALA A 225 34.71 17.22 3.74
CA ALA A 225 36.11 17.18 4.20
C ALA A 225 36.39 16.21 5.38
N GLY A 226 35.35 15.68 6.02
CA GLY A 226 35.45 14.67 7.09
C GLY A 226 34.97 13.27 6.70
N ASP A 227 34.52 13.07 5.47
CA ASP A 227 33.95 11.79 5.04
C ASP A 227 35.04 10.77 4.68
N THR A 228 34.92 9.57 5.25
CA THR A 228 35.76 8.43 4.85
C THR A 228 35.21 7.81 3.57
N ARG A 229 35.90 8.05 2.46
CA ARG A 229 35.60 7.43 1.16
C ARG A 229 36.14 6.00 1.10
N VAL A 230 35.28 5.07 0.66
CA VAL A 230 35.61 3.64 0.50
C VAL A 230 35.15 3.15 -0.88
N ARG A 231 35.68 2.00 -1.30
CA ARG A 231 35.30 1.32 -2.54
C ARG A 231 34.21 0.29 -2.27
N ASP A 232 33.01 0.51 -2.80
CA ASP A 232 31.93 -0.48 -2.74
C ASP A 232 32.06 -1.50 -3.87
N HIS A 233 31.76 -2.75 -3.57
CA HIS A 233 31.74 -3.83 -4.54
C HIS A 233 30.66 -4.86 -4.21
N CYS A 234 30.21 -5.57 -5.23
CA CYS A 234 29.25 -6.65 -5.08
C CYS A 234 29.94 -7.89 -4.46
N HIS A 235 29.49 -8.32 -3.28
CA HIS A 235 30.06 -9.49 -2.59
C HIS A 235 29.73 -10.83 -3.27
N LEU A 236 28.81 -10.87 -4.23
CA LEU A 236 28.48 -12.07 -5.01
C LEU A 236 29.36 -12.24 -6.26
N THR A 237 29.82 -11.14 -6.85
CA THR A 237 30.55 -11.17 -8.13
C THR A 237 31.97 -10.63 -8.04
N GLY A 238 32.29 -9.89 -6.98
CA GLY A 238 33.51 -9.10 -6.83
C GLY A 238 33.51 -7.81 -7.68
N ARG A 239 32.43 -7.49 -8.39
CA ARG A 239 32.38 -6.33 -9.30
C ARG A 239 32.39 -5.01 -8.51
N TYR A 240 33.33 -4.12 -8.83
CA TYR A 240 33.35 -2.76 -8.33
C TYR A 240 32.09 -1.98 -8.75
N ARG A 241 31.42 -1.36 -7.77
CA ARG A 241 30.18 -0.59 -7.98
C ARG A 241 30.44 0.91 -8.01
N GLY A 242 31.30 1.42 -7.14
CA GLY A 242 31.63 2.85 -7.11
C GLY A 242 32.21 3.32 -5.76
N PRO A 243 32.57 4.61 -5.67
CA PRO A 243 33.02 5.21 -4.42
C PRO A 243 31.81 5.47 -3.52
N ALA A 244 31.90 5.11 -2.25
CA ALA A 244 30.84 5.28 -1.28
C ALA A 244 31.33 5.92 0.02
N HIS A 245 30.43 6.59 0.74
CA HIS A 245 30.69 6.92 2.15
C HIS A 245 30.83 5.61 2.93
N SER A 246 31.75 5.54 3.89
CA SER A 246 31.91 4.37 4.76
C SER A 246 30.58 3.90 5.39
N THR A 247 29.77 4.86 5.87
CA THR A 247 28.43 4.58 6.43
C THR A 247 27.44 4.07 5.38
N CYS A 248 27.41 4.68 4.19
CA CYS A 248 26.58 4.20 3.08
C CYS A 248 26.94 2.77 2.70
N ASN A 249 28.23 2.49 2.52
CA ASN A 249 28.77 1.17 2.18
C ASN A 249 28.36 0.11 3.22
N LEU A 250 28.52 0.41 4.51
CA LEU A 250 28.13 -0.51 5.59
C LEU A 250 26.62 -0.80 5.61
N ASN A 251 25.79 0.14 5.17
CA ASN A 251 24.33 -0.01 5.11
C ASN A 251 23.84 -0.59 3.78
N TYR A 252 24.66 -0.57 2.74
CA TYR A 252 24.36 -1.06 1.40
C TYR A 252 24.61 -2.57 1.29
N LYS A 253 23.82 -3.35 2.04
CA LYS A 253 23.97 -4.81 2.13
C LYS A 253 23.03 -5.53 1.17
N ASP A 254 23.50 -6.67 0.67
CA ASP A 254 22.68 -7.58 -0.14
C ASP A 254 21.46 -8.09 0.65
N SER A 255 20.32 -8.13 -0.03
CA SER A 255 19.06 -8.56 0.57
C SER A 255 19.10 -10.06 0.89
N HIS A 256 18.73 -10.41 2.13
CA HIS A 256 18.50 -11.80 2.54
C HIS A 256 17.05 -12.23 2.29
N VAL A 257 16.32 -11.50 1.44
CA VAL A 257 14.94 -11.79 1.08
C VAL A 257 14.91 -12.40 -0.32
N ILE A 258 14.28 -13.55 -0.44
CA ILE A 258 13.96 -14.21 -1.71
C ILE A 258 12.46 -13.95 -1.97
N PRO A 259 12.12 -13.10 -2.96
CA PRO A 259 10.74 -12.92 -3.39
C PRO A 259 10.23 -14.18 -4.08
N VAL A 260 9.04 -14.63 -3.70
CA VAL A 260 8.27 -15.71 -4.33
C VAL A 260 7.03 -15.07 -4.93
N ILE A 261 6.93 -15.08 -6.25
CA ILE A 261 5.97 -14.29 -7.02
C ILE A 261 4.93 -15.22 -7.62
N PHE A 262 3.68 -14.98 -7.26
CA PHE A 262 2.49 -15.59 -7.86
C PHE A 262 1.69 -14.51 -8.58
N HIS A 263 0.86 -14.89 -9.54
CA HIS A 263 -0.08 -13.97 -10.18
C HIS A 263 -1.47 -14.10 -9.56
N ASN A 264 -2.00 -12.99 -9.05
CA ASN A 264 -3.30 -12.90 -8.36
C ASN A 264 -3.37 -13.71 -7.04
N LEU A 265 -2.25 -13.83 -6.31
CA LEU A 265 -2.20 -14.58 -5.05
C LEU A 265 -3.20 -14.08 -4.01
N SER A 266 -3.44 -12.77 -3.93
CA SER A 266 -4.41 -12.18 -2.99
C SER A 266 -5.87 -12.39 -3.39
N GLY A 267 -6.11 -12.85 -4.63
CA GLY A 267 -7.42 -13.23 -5.15
C GLY A 267 -7.72 -14.72 -4.99
N TYR A 268 -6.68 -15.56 -4.89
CA TYR A 268 -6.80 -16.98 -4.58
C TYR A 268 -6.88 -17.23 -3.07
N ASP A 269 -7.39 -18.40 -2.71
CA ASP A 269 -7.38 -18.91 -1.35
C ASP A 269 -5.94 -19.27 -0.95
N ALA A 270 -5.12 -18.28 -0.60
CA ALA A 270 -3.72 -18.50 -0.22
C ALA A 270 -3.57 -19.34 1.08
N HIS A 271 -4.68 -19.72 1.73
CA HIS A 271 -4.65 -20.45 3.00
C HIS A 271 -4.00 -21.83 2.86
N PHE A 272 -4.22 -22.54 1.74
CA PHE A 272 -3.63 -23.87 1.56
C PHE A 272 -2.09 -23.83 1.43
N ILE A 273 -1.53 -22.78 0.81
CA ILE A 273 -0.07 -22.57 0.75
C ILE A 273 0.46 -22.19 2.13
N ILE A 274 -0.25 -21.30 2.82
CA ILE A 274 0.15 -20.81 4.15
C ILE A 274 0.25 -21.97 5.14
N GLU A 275 -0.65 -22.95 5.06
CA GLU A 275 -0.64 -24.11 5.95
C GLU A 275 0.68 -24.87 5.87
N ASP A 276 1.10 -25.24 4.67
CA ASP A 276 2.37 -25.94 4.45
C ASP A 276 3.58 -25.04 4.74
N VAL A 277 3.55 -23.76 4.35
CA VAL A 277 4.62 -22.79 4.64
C VAL A 277 4.87 -22.66 6.14
N VAL A 278 3.83 -22.77 6.96
CA VAL A 278 3.97 -22.71 8.41
C VAL A 278 4.55 -24.01 8.97
N ASN A 279 4.14 -25.17 8.46
CA ASN A 279 4.39 -26.48 9.07
C ASN A 279 5.64 -27.22 8.54
N VAL A 280 5.99 -27.10 7.26
CA VAL A 280 7.01 -27.96 6.61
C VAL A 280 8.44 -27.68 7.12
N PHE A 281 8.75 -26.43 7.50
CA PHE A 281 10.04 -26.12 8.11
C PHE A 281 9.94 -25.02 9.17
N GLU A 282 10.84 -25.06 10.15
CA GLU A 282 10.82 -24.15 11.30
C GLU A 282 11.07 -22.68 10.92
N GLY A 283 10.27 -21.82 11.54
CA GLY A 283 10.48 -20.38 11.52
C GLY A 283 9.17 -19.58 11.52
N SER A 284 9.28 -18.30 11.86
CA SER A 284 8.11 -17.42 12.06
C SER A 284 7.53 -16.91 10.74
N VAL A 285 6.22 -16.69 10.71
CA VAL A 285 5.51 -16.08 9.58
C VAL A 285 5.06 -14.67 9.96
N GLU A 286 5.45 -13.70 9.14
CA GLU A 286 5.01 -12.31 9.20
C GLU A 286 3.91 -12.10 8.14
N LEU A 287 2.80 -11.49 8.51
CA LEU A 287 1.66 -11.24 7.61
C LEU A 287 1.47 -9.75 7.35
N LEU A 288 1.01 -9.44 6.14
CA LEU A 288 0.45 -8.14 5.76
C LEU A 288 -1.03 -8.32 5.38
N PRO A 289 -1.94 -8.39 6.36
CA PRO A 289 -3.35 -8.72 6.14
C PRO A 289 -4.17 -7.53 5.62
N LEU A 290 -5.17 -7.83 4.77
CA LEU A 290 -6.32 -6.95 4.49
C LEU A 290 -7.48 -7.31 5.39
N THR A 291 -7.76 -8.62 5.49
CA THR A 291 -8.74 -9.21 6.39
C THR A 291 -8.11 -10.42 7.06
N LYS A 292 -8.87 -11.13 7.91
CA LYS A 292 -8.45 -12.44 8.45
C LYS A 292 -8.22 -13.51 7.39
N GLU A 293 -8.77 -13.33 6.19
CA GLU A 293 -8.80 -14.34 5.12
C GLU A 293 -8.06 -13.88 3.85
N ARG A 294 -7.70 -12.60 3.75
CA ARG A 294 -7.02 -12.05 2.58
C ARG A 294 -5.76 -11.31 3.00
N TYR A 295 -4.64 -11.67 2.39
CA TYR A 295 -3.33 -11.13 2.68
C TYR A 295 -2.74 -10.45 1.44
N ILE A 296 -2.16 -9.25 1.60
CA ILE A 296 -1.37 -8.60 0.53
C ILE A 296 -0.10 -9.41 0.28
N ALA A 297 0.53 -9.87 1.36
CA ALA A 297 1.76 -10.63 1.32
C ALA A 297 1.96 -11.35 2.66
N PHE A 298 2.77 -12.40 2.63
CA PHE A 298 3.28 -13.06 3.82
C PHE A 298 4.76 -13.38 3.65
N THR A 299 5.49 -13.42 4.76
CA THR A 299 6.93 -13.66 4.78
C THR A 299 7.26 -14.74 5.79
N LYS A 300 7.91 -15.81 5.33
CA LYS A 300 8.43 -16.87 6.18
C LYS A 300 9.91 -16.61 6.47
N ASN A 301 10.25 -16.47 7.74
CA ASN A 301 11.62 -16.42 8.22
C ASN A 301 12.12 -17.86 8.41
N VAL A 302 13.30 -18.22 7.89
CA VAL A 302 13.83 -19.59 7.98
C VAL A 302 14.76 -19.71 9.20
N ALA A 303 14.35 -20.44 10.26
CA ALA A 303 15.05 -20.47 11.55
C ALA A 303 16.51 -20.97 11.45
N ASN A 304 16.77 -22.01 10.65
CA ASN A 304 18.10 -22.62 10.49
C ASN A 304 19.06 -21.82 9.58
N THR A 305 18.78 -20.54 9.37
CA THR A 305 19.66 -19.61 8.62
C THR A 305 20.12 -18.43 9.48
N GLU A 306 19.92 -18.50 10.80
CA GLU A 306 20.42 -17.55 11.78
C GLU A 306 21.96 -17.54 11.84
N ASP A 307 22.56 -16.38 12.13
CA ASP A 307 24.01 -16.27 12.27
C ASP A 307 24.51 -16.78 13.63
N ARG A 308 25.83 -17.02 13.75
CA ARG A 308 26.48 -17.52 14.98
C ARG A 308 26.35 -16.61 16.20
N TYR A 309 25.83 -15.38 16.03
CA TYR A 309 25.68 -14.39 17.10
C TYR A 309 24.21 -14.15 17.48
N GLY A 310 23.27 -14.95 16.94
CA GLY A 310 21.85 -14.88 17.27
C GLY A 310 21.18 -13.57 16.85
N CYS A 311 21.77 -12.82 15.90
CA CYS A 311 21.31 -11.47 15.57
C CYS A 311 20.92 -11.31 14.08
N ARG A 312 19.62 -11.52 13.81
CA ARG A 312 18.80 -10.78 12.81
C ARG A 312 18.97 -11.02 11.30
N THR A 313 19.79 -11.95 10.80
CA THR A 313 19.87 -12.20 9.34
C THR A 313 19.52 -13.63 8.92
N CYS A 314 18.33 -14.10 9.30
CA CYS A 314 17.73 -15.26 8.64
C CYS A 314 17.33 -14.90 7.20
N VAL A 315 17.41 -15.88 6.30
CA VAL A 315 16.85 -15.77 4.95
C VAL A 315 15.33 -15.72 5.09
N LYS A 316 14.71 -14.82 4.34
CA LYS A 316 13.27 -14.61 4.33
C LYS A 316 12.69 -14.97 2.97
N LEU A 317 11.68 -15.83 2.96
CA LEU A 317 10.88 -16.12 1.77
C LEU A 317 9.66 -15.21 1.80
N ARG A 318 9.58 -14.26 0.85
CA ARG A 318 8.50 -13.27 0.81
C ARG A 318 7.58 -13.57 -0.36
N PHE A 319 6.36 -13.97 -0.06
CA PHE A 319 5.32 -14.23 -1.05
C PHE A 319 4.67 -12.90 -1.44
N ILE A 320 4.75 -12.54 -2.72
CA ILE A 320 4.18 -11.31 -3.28
C ILE A 320 3.28 -11.62 -4.47
N ASP A 321 2.24 -10.82 -4.61
CA ASP A 321 1.30 -10.90 -5.71
C ASP A 321 1.70 -9.94 -6.83
N SER A 322 2.05 -10.47 -8.00
CA SER A 322 2.39 -9.66 -9.16
C SER A 322 1.23 -8.79 -9.65
N TYR A 323 -0.03 -9.17 -9.38
CA TYR A 323 -1.21 -8.38 -9.76
C TYR A 323 -1.29 -7.05 -8.99
N GLN A 324 -0.67 -6.96 -7.81
CA GLN A 324 -0.53 -5.70 -7.05
C GLN A 324 0.47 -4.72 -7.69
N PHE A 325 1.19 -5.18 -8.72
CA PHE A 325 2.07 -4.37 -9.57
C PHE A 325 1.49 -4.18 -10.97
N LEU A 326 1.01 -5.27 -11.56
CA LEU A 326 0.52 -5.38 -12.92
C LEU A 326 -0.94 -5.80 -12.90
N SER A 327 -1.85 -4.82 -12.79
CA SER A 327 -3.29 -5.04 -12.62
C SER A 327 -4.01 -5.41 -13.92
N ALA A 328 -3.51 -6.44 -14.60
CA ALA A 328 -4.09 -7.03 -15.80
C ALA A 328 -3.87 -8.55 -15.76
N SER A 329 -4.64 -9.32 -16.55
CA SER A 329 -4.44 -10.76 -16.66
C SER A 329 -3.09 -11.08 -17.31
N LEU A 330 -2.53 -12.25 -16.99
CA LEU A 330 -1.27 -12.70 -17.61
C LEU A 330 -1.34 -12.72 -19.14
N ASP A 331 -2.46 -13.19 -19.71
CA ASP A 331 -2.76 -13.19 -21.16
C ASP A 331 -2.71 -11.77 -21.78
N THR A 332 -3.22 -10.77 -21.05
CA THR A 332 -3.08 -9.38 -21.49
C THR A 332 -1.63 -8.91 -21.40
N LEU A 333 -0.91 -9.25 -20.32
CA LEU A 333 0.46 -8.78 -20.08
C LEU A 333 1.49 -9.36 -21.06
N GLU A 334 1.39 -10.64 -21.39
CA GLU A 334 2.26 -11.28 -22.36
C GLU A 334 2.05 -10.74 -23.78
N SER A 335 0.83 -10.31 -24.12
CA SER A 335 0.50 -9.81 -25.47
C SER A 335 1.28 -8.54 -25.80
N TYR A 336 1.77 -7.84 -24.77
CA TYR A 336 2.58 -6.64 -24.89
C TYR A 336 4.08 -6.91 -24.92
N LEU A 337 4.53 -8.14 -24.65
CA LEU A 337 5.93 -8.50 -24.76
C LEU A 337 6.30 -8.78 -26.22
N ASP A 338 7.35 -8.11 -26.69
CA ASP A 338 8.04 -8.57 -27.90
C ASP A 338 8.67 -9.95 -27.66
N ARG A 339 8.63 -10.80 -28.68
CA ARG A 339 9.20 -12.15 -28.65
C ARG A 339 10.69 -12.14 -28.31
N SER A 340 11.42 -11.10 -28.71
CA SER A 340 12.83 -10.93 -28.34
C SER A 340 13.07 -10.79 -26.83
N ASN A 341 12.02 -10.48 -26.08
CA ASN A 341 12.04 -10.26 -24.64
C ASN A 341 11.60 -11.50 -23.83
N MET A 342 11.12 -12.56 -24.49
CA MET A 342 10.75 -13.86 -23.88
C MET A 342 11.98 -14.77 -23.70
N ARG A 343 12.99 -14.27 -22.97
CA ARG A 343 14.31 -14.91 -22.88
C ARG A 343 14.28 -16.16 -22.01
N ILE A 344 13.48 -16.15 -20.94
CA ILE A 344 13.39 -17.26 -20.00
C ILE A 344 12.65 -18.42 -20.66
N LEU A 345 11.49 -18.15 -21.24
CA LEU A 345 10.72 -19.14 -22.00
C LEU A 345 11.57 -19.76 -23.11
N TRP A 346 12.27 -18.94 -23.89
CA TRP A 346 13.15 -19.44 -24.95
C TRP A 346 14.29 -20.31 -24.41
N SER A 347 14.88 -19.94 -23.27
CA SER A 347 15.98 -20.70 -22.65
C SER A 347 15.56 -22.12 -22.23
N GLU A 348 14.38 -22.24 -21.64
CA GLU A 348 13.83 -23.53 -21.18
C GLU A 348 13.35 -24.44 -22.34
N PHE A 349 13.02 -23.85 -23.47
CA PHE A 349 12.51 -24.55 -24.66
C PHE A 349 13.47 -24.52 -25.87
N ARG A 350 14.77 -24.28 -25.66
CA ARG A 350 15.78 -24.22 -26.75
C ARG A 350 15.86 -25.46 -27.65
N HIS A 351 15.33 -26.60 -27.20
CA HIS A 351 15.31 -27.85 -27.95
C HIS A 351 14.18 -27.94 -28.97
N LEU A 352 13.18 -27.04 -28.89
CA LEU A 352 12.03 -27.01 -29.80
C LEU A 352 12.38 -26.31 -31.12
N SER A 353 11.62 -26.62 -32.17
CA SER A 353 11.65 -25.87 -33.42
C SER A 353 11.05 -24.47 -33.22
N ALA A 354 11.37 -23.52 -34.13
CA ALA A 354 10.80 -22.17 -34.05
C ALA A 354 9.26 -22.17 -34.19
N GLU A 355 8.70 -23.09 -34.97
CA GLU A 355 7.24 -23.25 -35.13
C GLU A 355 6.60 -23.77 -33.86
N ASP A 356 7.19 -24.78 -33.21
CA ASP A 356 6.64 -25.36 -31.98
C ASP A 356 6.79 -24.39 -30.82
N PHE A 357 7.92 -23.68 -30.74
CA PHE A 357 8.12 -22.63 -29.75
C PHE A 357 7.06 -21.53 -29.87
N GLN A 358 6.68 -21.14 -31.09
CA GLN A 358 5.65 -20.12 -31.32
C GLN A 358 4.31 -20.52 -30.70
N LEU A 359 3.99 -21.81 -30.61
CA LEU A 359 2.76 -22.26 -29.95
C LEU A 359 2.76 -21.97 -28.44
N LEU A 360 3.93 -21.84 -27.80
CA LEU A 360 4.07 -21.61 -26.36
C LEU A 360 4.27 -20.13 -26.00
N THR A 361 4.33 -19.23 -26.98
CA THR A 361 4.54 -17.78 -26.76
C THR A 361 3.27 -17.02 -26.33
N ARG A 362 2.17 -17.74 -26.13
CA ARG A 362 0.90 -17.22 -25.64
C ARG A 362 0.35 -18.12 -24.55
N LYS A 363 -0.54 -17.58 -23.73
CA LYS A 363 -1.25 -18.27 -22.68
C LYS A 363 -2.11 -19.36 -23.29
N GLY A 364 -1.99 -20.56 -22.73
CA GLY A 364 -2.84 -21.68 -23.08
C GLY A 364 -4.25 -21.54 -22.50
N VAL A 365 -5.09 -22.54 -22.75
CA VAL A 365 -6.40 -22.66 -22.11
C VAL A 365 -6.46 -23.97 -21.36
N PHE A 366 -7.02 -23.95 -20.14
CA PHE A 366 -7.11 -25.15 -19.31
C PHE A 366 -8.52 -25.28 -18.70
N PRO A 367 -9.15 -26.47 -18.71
CA PRO A 367 -10.53 -26.62 -18.29
C PRO A 367 -10.63 -26.81 -16.76
N ASN A 368 -10.37 -25.74 -16.01
CA ASN A 368 -10.31 -25.76 -14.53
C ASN A 368 -11.56 -26.36 -13.85
N GLU A 369 -12.75 -25.97 -14.30
CA GLU A 369 -14.01 -26.48 -13.72
C GLU A 369 -14.33 -27.92 -14.13
N TYR A 370 -13.76 -28.39 -15.24
CA TYR A 370 -13.88 -29.78 -15.63
C TYR A 370 -13.01 -30.67 -14.74
N VAL A 371 -11.83 -30.22 -14.33
CA VAL A 371 -10.89 -31.00 -13.50
C VAL A 371 -11.28 -30.91 -12.02
N ASP A 372 -12.35 -31.61 -11.66
CA ASP A 372 -12.84 -31.72 -10.28
C ASP A 372 -12.18 -32.85 -9.47
N SER A 373 -11.45 -33.76 -10.13
CA SER A 373 -10.73 -34.86 -9.49
C SER A 373 -9.40 -35.17 -10.17
N ALA A 374 -8.46 -35.74 -9.41
CA ALA A 374 -7.16 -36.16 -9.95
C ALA A 374 -7.27 -37.28 -11.01
N GLU A 375 -8.37 -38.04 -11.01
CA GLU A 375 -8.61 -39.12 -11.98
C GLU A 375 -8.78 -38.57 -13.41
N LYS A 376 -9.35 -37.36 -13.56
CA LYS A 376 -9.52 -36.71 -14.87
C LYS A 376 -8.19 -36.38 -15.54
N LEU A 377 -7.10 -36.25 -14.79
CA LEU A 377 -5.76 -36.05 -15.34
C LEU A 377 -5.24 -37.29 -16.10
N LEU A 378 -5.87 -38.45 -15.91
CA LEU A 378 -5.55 -39.69 -16.63
C LEU A 378 -6.30 -39.80 -17.97
N GLU A 379 -7.20 -38.86 -18.28
CA GLU A 379 -7.93 -38.87 -19.55
C GLU A 379 -6.98 -38.73 -20.74
N ILE A 380 -7.16 -39.60 -21.73
CA ILE A 380 -6.29 -39.71 -22.93
C ILE A 380 -6.76 -38.86 -24.11
N ARG A 381 -7.71 -37.95 -23.88
CA ARG A 381 -8.28 -37.07 -24.90
C ARG A 381 -8.47 -35.69 -24.32
N LEU A 382 -8.26 -34.67 -25.15
CA LEU A 382 -8.63 -33.30 -24.80
C LEU A 382 -10.16 -33.22 -24.65
N PRO A 383 -10.68 -32.67 -23.53
CA PRO A 383 -12.11 -32.50 -23.33
C PRO A 383 -12.77 -31.66 -24.45
N PRO A 384 -14.08 -31.83 -24.70
CA PRO A 384 -14.78 -31.02 -25.68
C PRO A 384 -14.80 -29.54 -25.26
N ARG A 385 -14.99 -28.64 -26.23
CA ARG A 385 -14.92 -27.18 -26.00
C ARG A 385 -15.85 -26.71 -24.89
N GLU A 386 -17.04 -27.31 -24.79
CA GLU A 386 -18.05 -27.01 -23.79
C GLU A 386 -17.56 -27.23 -22.35
N SER A 387 -16.59 -28.14 -22.15
CA SER A 387 -15.98 -28.40 -20.84
C SER A 387 -15.00 -27.32 -20.38
N PHE A 388 -14.65 -26.37 -21.24
CA PHE A 388 -13.82 -25.20 -20.91
C PHE A 388 -14.67 -23.99 -20.47
N HIS A 389 -15.93 -24.22 -20.11
CA HIS A 389 -16.79 -23.18 -19.56
C HIS A 389 -16.24 -22.66 -18.22
N SER A 390 -16.30 -21.34 -18.03
CA SER A 390 -15.98 -20.69 -16.76
C SER A 390 -17.21 -20.01 -16.17
N SER A 391 -17.63 -20.47 -15.00
CA SER A 391 -18.69 -19.88 -14.18
C SER A 391 -18.35 -18.46 -13.70
N LEU A 392 -17.06 -18.09 -13.66
CA LEU A 392 -16.62 -16.72 -13.32
C LEU A 392 -16.92 -15.70 -14.43
N THR A 393 -16.82 -16.11 -15.69
CA THR A 393 -17.07 -15.24 -16.85
C THR A 393 -18.44 -15.48 -17.47
N GLY A 394 -19.05 -16.65 -17.22
CA GLY A 394 -20.27 -17.10 -17.88
C GLY A 394 -20.05 -17.48 -19.34
N GLU A 395 -18.80 -17.64 -19.76
CA GLU A 395 -18.41 -17.85 -21.16
C GLU A 395 -17.65 -19.17 -21.33
N THR A 396 -17.79 -19.76 -22.52
CA THR A 396 -16.98 -20.89 -22.98
C THR A 396 -15.81 -20.35 -23.80
N VAL A 397 -14.68 -21.04 -23.76
CA VAL A 397 -13.49 -20.70 -24.56
C VAL A 397 -13.80 -20.44 -26.04
N SER A 398 -13.09 -19.48 -26.63
CA SER A 398 -13.24 -19.11 -28.03
C SER A 398 -12.90 -20.29 -28.97
N SER A 399 -13.47 -20.29 -30.18
CA SER A 399 -13.18 -21.33 -31.17
C SER A 399 -11.70 -21.35 -31.57
N ASP A 400 -11.06 -20.19 -31.63
CA ASP A 400 -9.64 -20.05 -32.01
C ASP A 400 -8.72 -20.59 -30.90
N ASP A 401 -9.04 -20.32 -29.63
CA ASP A 401 -8.24 -20.80 -28.50
C ASP A 401 -8.38 -22.32 -28.30
N TYR A 402 -9.58 -22.87 -28.55
CA TYR A 402 -9.76 -24.31 -28.53
C TYR A 402 -9.03 -25.01 -29.69
N ALA A 403 -9.06 -24.42 -30.90
CA ALA A 403 -8.28 -24.92 -32.03
C ALA A 403 -6.77 -24.87 -31.76
N HIS A 404 -6.31 -23.84 -31.06
CA HIS A 404 -4.94 -23.75 -30.58
C HIS A 404 -4.61 -24.86 -29.57
N ALA A 405 -5.49 -25.13 -28.59
CA ALA A 405 -5.31 -26.23 -27.64
C ALA A 405 -5.20 -27.60 -28.31
N ILE A 406 -6.02 -27.87 -29.33
CA ILE A 406 -5.90 -29.09 -30.16
C ILE A 406 -4.54 -29.15 -30.85
N THR A 407 -4.10 -28.03 -31.45
CA THR A 407 -2.81 -27.96 -32.13
C THR A 407 -1.65 -28.25 -31.18
N VAL A 408 -1.69 -27.71 -29.96
CA VAL A 408 -0.69 -27.97 -28.91
C VAL A 408 -0.73 -29.45 -28.50
N TRP A 409 -1.92 -30.00 -28.26
CA TRP A 409 -2.09 -31.41 -27.92
C TRP A 409 -1.43 -32.34 -28.95
N ASP A 410 -1.71 -32.10 -30.24
CA ASP A 410 -1.20 -32.94 -31.33
C ASP A 410 0.29 -32.73 -31.58
N ARG A 411 0.77 -31.46 -31.65
CA ARG A 411 2.17 -31.15 -31.98
C ARG A 411 3.15 -31.61 -30.92
N PHE A 412 2.77 -31.51 -29.65
CA PHE A 412 3.61 -31.96 -28.52
C PHE A 412 3.41 -33.43 -28.15
N SER A 413 2.62 -34.18 -28.94
CA SER A 413 2.35 -35.61 -28.72
C SER A 413 1.85 -35.90 -27.31
N ILE A 414 0.90 -35.09 -26.83
CA ILE A 414 0.37 -35.17 -25.47
C ILE A 414 -0.55 -36.40 -25.37
N GLU A 415 -0.28 -37.27 -24.40
CA GLU A 415 -1.00 -38.53 -24.22
C GLU A 415 -2.10 -38.43 -23.16
N THR A 416 -1.95 -37.54 -22.18
CA THR A 416 -2.91 -37.40 -21.07
C THR A 416 -3.20 -35.94 -20.72
N LEU A 417 -4.37 -35.69 -20.14
CA LEU A 417 -4.75 -34.36 -19.65
C LEU A 417 -3.79 -33.85 -18.56
N GLY A 418 -3.20 -34.77 -17.78
CA GLY A 418 -2.12 -34.44 -16.84
C GLY A 418 -0.87 -33.89 -17.53
N GLN A 419 -0.43 -34.49 -18.64
CA GLN A 419 0.71 -33.96 -19.40
C GLN A 419 0.39 -32.59 -20.04
N TYR A 420 -0.86 -32.39 -20.48
CA TYR A 420 -1.32 -31.08 -20.94
C TYR A 420 -1.26 -30.04 -19.82
N SER A 421 -1.73 -30.39 -18.63
CA SER A 421 -1.66 -29.54 -17.43
C SER A 421 -0.20 -29.19 -17.06
N ASP A 422 0.72 -30.16 -17.12
CA ASP A 422 2.14 -29.91 -16.81
C ASP A 422 2.76 -28.90 -17.80
N LEU A 423 2.45 -29.02 -19.10
CA LEU A 423 2.93 -28.08 -20.13
C LEU A 423 2.28 -26.70 -20.00
N TYR A 424 0.98 -26.66 -19.70
CA TYR A 424 0.24 -25.43 -19.43
C TYR A 424 0.86 -24.67 -18.25
N LEU A 425 1.01 -25.35 -17.11
CA LEU A 425 1.59 -24.78 -15.90
C LEU A 425 3.04 -24.32 -16.11
N LYS A 426 3.86 -25.09 -16.84
CA LYS A 426 5.21 -24.67 -17.20
C LYS A 426 5.21 -23.39 -18.01
N THR A 427 4.34 -23.29 -19.01
CA THR A 427 4.24 -22.12 -19.88
C THR A 427 3.79 -20.90 -19.08
N ASP A 428 2.75 -21.01 -18.25
CA ASP A 428 2.24 -19.92 -17.40
C ASP A 428 3.32 -19.39 -16.44
N VAL A 429 4.07 -20.27 -15.76
CA VAL A 429 5.16 -19.87 -14.84
C VAL A 429 6.29 -19.12 -15.57
N LEU A 430 6.68 -19.60 -16.75
CA LEU A 430 7.77 -19.00 -17.53
C LEU A 430 7.37 -17.68 -18.17
N LEU A 431 6.13 -17.56 -18.65
CA LEU A 431 5.56 -16.31 -19.14
C LEU A 431 5.47 -15.27 -18.02
N LEU A 432 5.01 -15.67 -16.83
CA LEU A 432 5.01 -14.80 -15.65
C LEU A 432 6.43 -14.31 -15.33
N ALA A 433 7.43 -15.20 -15.39
CA ALA A 433 8.82 -14.84 -15.17
C ALA A 433 9.33 -13.83 -16.21
N ASP A 434 9.06 -14.04 -17.50
CA ASP A 434 9.45 -13.10 -18.56
C ASP A 434 8.74 -11.74 -18.41
N VAL A 435 7.43 -11.72 -18.19
CA VAL A 435 6.64 -10.49 -17.97
C VAL A 435 7.22 -9.69 -16.80
N PHE A 436 7.43 -10.35 -15.65
CA PHE A 436 7.83 -9.63 -14.46
C PHE A 436 9.31 -9.23 -14.49
N GLU A 437 10.21 -10.03 -15.08
CA GLU A 437 11.62 -9.63 -15.26
C GLU A 437 11.75 -8.43 -16.22
N ASN A 438 10.96 -8.37 -17.30
CA ASN A 438 10.93 -7.21 -18.20
C ASN A 438 10.38 -5.96 -17.48
N PHE A 439 9.35 -6.13 -16.64
CA PHE A 439 8.86 -5.07 -15.77
C PHE A 439 9.95 -4.58 -14.81
N ARG A 440 10.67 -5.49 -14.14
CA ARG A 440 11.81 -5.15 -13.26
C ARG A 440 12.88 -4.37 -14.00
N ASP A 441 13.29 -4.82 -15.20
CA ASP A 441 14.30 -4.15 -16.02
C ASP A 441 13.89 -2.73 -16.38
N THR A 442 12.62 -2.55 -16.76
CA THR A 442 12.05 -1.24 -17.07
C THR A 442 12.00 -0.33 -15.85
N CYS A 443 11.54 -0.84 -14.71
CA CYS A 443 11.52 -0.12 -13.43
C CYS A 443 12.92 0.32 -12.96
N ILE A 444 13.92 -0.56 -13.03
CA ILE A 444 15.29 -0.24 -12.65
C ILE A 444 15.87 0.80 -13.61
N ARG A 445 15.64 0.65 -14.92
CA ARG A 445 16.13 1.60 -15.92
C ARG A 445 15.49 2.98 -15.78
N SER A 446 14.18 3.03 -15.49
CA SER A 446 13.42 4.28 -15.42
C SER A 446 13.58 5.01 -14.08
N TYR A 447 13.65 4.29 -12.96
CA TYR A 447 13.59 4.86 -11.61
C TYR A 447 14.75 4.47 -10.69
N GLY A 448 15.63 3.56 -11.12
CA GLY A 448 16.79 3.12 -10.33
C GLY A 448 16.45 2.22 -9.14
N LEU A 449 15.23 1.65 -9.10
CA LEU A 449 14.74 0.79 -8.01
C LEU A 449 14.17 -0.51 -8.56
N ASP A 450 14.45 -1.61 -7.88
CA ASP A 450 13.92 -2.93 -8.23
C ASP A 450 12.57 -3.19 -7.51
N PRO A 451 11.46 -3.40 -8.25
CA PRO A 451 10.12 -3.48 -7.67
C PRO A 451 9.90 -4.69 -6.75
N VAL A 452 10.69 -5.78 -6.89
CA VAL A 452 10.55 -6.98 -6.04
C VAL A 452 10.88 -6.76 -4.56
N HIS A 453 11.52 -5.63 -4.21
CA HIS A 453 11.76 -5.27 -2.81
C HIS A 453 10.51 -4.72 -2.11
N TYR A 454 9.47 -4.43 -2.86
CA TYR A 454 8.21 -3.84 -2.41
C TYR A 454 7.10 -4.88 -2.39
N PHE A 455 5.97 -4.54 -1.78
CA PHE A 455 4.78 -5.41 -1.74
C PHE A 455 3.74 -5.05 -2.81
N THR A 456 3.72 -3.78 -3.24
CA THR A 456 2.71 -3.24 -4.15
C THR A 456 3.29 -2.08 -4.97
N LEU A 457 2.68 -1.75 -6.12
CA LEU A 457 3.07 -0.60 -6.93
C LEU A 457 3.00 0.73 -6.17
N PRO A 458 1.98 1.03 -5.33
CA PRO A 458 1.98 2.24 -4.52
C PRO A 458 3.15 2.33 -3.54
N GLY A 459 3.62 1.21 -2.99
CA GLY A 459 4.83 1.19 -2.16
C GLY A 459 6.09 1.54 -2.96
N TYR A 460 6.21 0.95 -4.14
CA TYR A 460 7.31 1.20 -5.08
C TYR A 460 7.34 2.65 -5.58
N THR A 461 6.20 3.17 -6.03
CA THR A 461 6.10 4.52 -6.61
C THR A 461 6.44 5.61 -5.61
N TRP A 462 6.12 5.40 -4.32
CA TRP A 462 6.42 6.35 -3.26
C TRP A 462 7.93 6.52 -3.09
N ASP A 463 8.66 5.40 -3.00
CA ASP A 463 10.12 5.44 -2.89
C ASP A 463 10.77 5.93 -4.20
N ALA A 464 10.23 5.59 -5.37
CA ALA A 464 10.69 6.12 -6.64
C ALA A 464 10.54 7.64 -6.73
N MET A 465 9.42 8.19 -6.25
CA MET A 465 9.17 9.62 -6.17
C MET A 465 10.15 10.30 -5.21
N LEU A 466 10.35 9.74 -4.00
CA LEU A 466 11.30 10.30 -3.03
C LEU A 466 12.75 10.27 -3.55
N LEU A 467 13.15 9.19 -4.23
CA LEU A 467 14.48 9.07 -4.82
C LEU A 467 14.70 10.06 -5.96
N HIS A 468 13.69 10.23 -6.83
CA HIS A 468 13.80 11.11 -7.99
C HIS A 468 13.79 12.59 -7.61
N THR A 469 12.89 13.00 -6.71
CA THR A 469 12.74 14.41 -6.30
C THR A 469 13.76 14.82 -5.25
N GLY A 470 14.28 13.88 -4.44
CA GLY A 470 15.16 14.19 -3.32
C GLY A 470 14.47 14.99 -2.21
N ILE A 471 13.14 15.07 -2.21
CA ILE A 471 12.37 15.87 -1.26
C ILE A 471 12.50 15.30 0.16
N GLU A 472 12.56 16.21 1.14
CA GLU A 472 12.48 15.90 2.55
C GLU A 472 11.18 16.52 3.10
N PHE A 473 10.29 15.68 3.61
CA PHE A 473 9.05 16.12 4.22
C PHE A 473 9.23 16.31 5.72
N GLU A 474 8.75 17.43 6.25
CA GLU A 474 8.51 17.56 7.68
C GLU A 474 7.15 16.92 8.00
N LEU A 475 7.16 15.87 8.81
CA LEU A 475 5.97 15.27 9.36
C LEU A 475 5.44 16.11 10.53
N LEU A 476 4.12 16.15 10.68
CA LEU A 476 3.47 16.92 11.74
C LEU A 476 3.74 16.27 13.10
N THR A 477 4.32 17.02 14.03
CA THR A 477 4.62 16.60 15.40
C THR A 477 3.55 17.04 16.41
N ASP A 478 2.60 17.89 15.98
CA ASP A 478 1.45 18.38 16.75
C ASP A 478 0.15 17.67 16.34
N VAL A 479 -0.57 17.10 17.31
CA VAL A 479 -1.84 16.38 17.10
C VAL A 479 -2.93 17.32 16.57
N ASP A 480 -2.94 18.58 17.01
CA ASP A 480 -3.94 19.54 16.57
C ASP A 480 -3.75 19.87 15.09
N MET A 481 -2.50 19.92 14.60
CA MET A 481 -2.21 20.08 13.17
C MET A 481 -2.67 18.87 12.36
N VAL A 482 -2.45 17.66 12.87
CA VAL A 482 -2.89 16.41 12.21
C VAL A 482 -4.41 16.40 12.06
N LEU A 483 -5.15 16.58 13.15
CA LEU A 483 -6.62 16.58 13.14
C LEU A 483 -7.18 17.73 12.28
N PHE A 484 -6.55 18.90 12.33
CA PHE A 484 -6.89 20.04 11.49
C PHE A 484 -6.78 19.72 10.00
N VAL A 485 -5.68 19.09 9.58
CA VAL A 485 -5.46 18.69 8.19
C VAL A 485 -6.40 17.56 7.77
N GLU A 486 -6.60 16.54 8.61
CA GLU A 486 -7.53 15.43 8.34
C GLU A 486 -8.96 15.92 8.10
N ARG A 487 -9.44 16.89 8.89
CA ARG A 487 -10.74 17.52 8.69
C ARG A 487 -10.85 18.31 7.38
N GLY A 488 -9.71 18.72 6.83
CA GLY A 488 -9.58 19.32 5.49
C GLY A 488 -9.66 18.29 4.36
N VAL A 489 -9.34 17.02 4.60
CA VAL A 489 -9.33 15.97 3.57
C VAL A 489 -10.74 15.65 3.11
N ARG A 490 -11.06 16.07 1.88
CA ARG A 490 -12.34 15.81 1.23
C ARG A 490 -12.07 15.32 -0.19
N GLY A 491 -12.56 14.11 -0.47
CA GLY A 491 -12.40 13.45 -1.76
C GLY A 491 -13.01 14.22 -2.93
N GLU A 492 -13.05 13.58 -4.09
CA GLU A 492 -13.60 14.18 -5.30
C GLU A 492 -15.05 14.60 -5.16
N LEU A 493 -15.37 15.71 -5.81
CA LEU A 493 -16.75 16.16 -5.93
C LEU A 493 -17.44 15.37 -7.04
N SER A 494 -18.41 14.55 -6.65
CA SER A 494 -19.36 13.93 -7.57
C SER A 494 -20.73 14.57 -7.33
N GLN A 495 -21.21 15.33 -8.30
CA GLN A 495 -22.47 16.06 -8.24
C GLN A 495 -23.31 15.73 -9.47
N CYS A 496 -24.60 15.49 -9.26
CA CYS A 496 -25.58 15.19 -10.29
C CYS A 496 -26.79 16.10 -10.05
N SER A 497 -26.89 17.19 -10.82
CA SER A 497 -28.00 18.16 -10.72
C SER A 497 -29.32 17.54 -11.17
N ASP A 498 -29.29 16.84 -12.31
CA ASP A 498 -30.45 16.17 -12.89
C ASP A 498 -30.29 14.65 -12.87
N ARG A 499 -31.31 13.95 -12.38
CA ARG A 499 -31.29 12.47 -12.30
C ARG A 499 -31.30 11.79 -13.67
N TYR A 500 -31.80 12.48 -14.69
CA TYR A 500 -31.90 11.95 -16.04
C TYR A 500 -31.90 13.09 -17.05
N ALA A 501 -31.02 12.99 -18.04
CA ALA A 501 -31.01 13.85 -19.21
C ALA A 501 -31.01 13.00 -20.46
N ARG A 502 -31.81 13.39 -21.47
CA ARG A 502 -31.88 12.73 -22.77
C ARG A 502 -31.80 13.77 -23.86
N ALA A 503 -30.83 13.61 -24.76
CA ALA A 503 -30.71 14.46 -25.93
C ALA A 503 -31.73 14.05 -27.02
N ASN A 504 -32.45 15.02 -27.58
CA ASN A 504 -33.22 14.87 -28.80
C ASN A 504 -32.28 15.01 -30.01
N ASN A 505 -31.44 14.00 -30.24
CA ASN A 505 -30.40 14.05 -31.27
C ASN A 505 -30.88 13.40 -32.57
N ARG A 506 -30.80 14.11 -33.70
CA ARG A 506 -31.18 13.62 -35.04
C ARG A 506 -30.52 12.32 -35.51
N TYR A 507 -29.39 11.96 -34.91
CA TYR A 507 -28.67 10.72 -35.19
C TYR A 507 -29.06 9.57 -34.26
N ALA A 508 -29.89 9.82 -33.25
CA ALA A 508 -30.36 8.80 -32.32
C ALA A 508 -31.66 8.14 -32.84
N PRO A 509 -31.87 6.83 -32.59
CA PRO A 509 -33.08 6.12 -33.02
C PRO A 509 -34.38 6.70 -32.46
N SER A 510 -34.29 7.40 -31.33
CA SER A 510 -35.42 8.00 -30.63
C SER A 510 -35.62 9.48 -30.92
N TYR A 511 -35.13 9.96 -32.06
CA TYR A 511 -35.26 11.35 -32.46
C TYR A 511 -36.72 11.73 -32.72
N ASP A 512 -37.17 12.80 -32.08
CA ASP A 512 -38.45 13.43 -32.37
C ASP A 512 -38.24 14.67 -33.25
N ARG A 513 -38.81 14.65 -34.46
CA ARG A 513 -38.74 15.74 -35.44
C ARG A 513 -39.55 16.97 -35.03
N SER A 514 -40.49 16.82 -34.09
CA SER A 514 -41.34 17.92 -33.61
C SER A 514 -40.66 18.77 -32.54
N GLU A 515 -39.62 18.24 -31.90
CA GLU A 515 -38.82 18.91 -30.88
C GLU A 515 -37.50 19.44 -31.46
N PRO A 516 -36.94 20.54 -30.91
CA PRO A 516 -35.64 21.04 -31.32
C PRO A 516 -34.54 20.00 -31.03
N SER A 517 -33.50 19.98 -31.87
CA SER A 517 -32.38 19.06 -31.65
C SER A 517 -31.54 19.48 -30.45
N THR A 518 -31.30 18.55 -29.52
CA THR A 518 -30.42 18.75 -28.37
C THR A 518 -29.32 17.68 -28.34
N TYR A 519 -28.18 18.04 -27.75
CA TYR A 519 -26.98 17.22 -27.69
C TYR A 519 -26.49 17.14 -26.24
N LEU A 520 -25.93 16.00 -25.87
CA LEU A 520 -25.18 15.83 -24.63
C LEU A 520 -23.69 15.83 -24.98
N MET A 521 -22.91 16.61 -24.25
CA MET A 521 -21.46 16.67 -24.42
C MET A 521 -20.78 16.04 -23.19
N TYR A 522 -19.73 15.26 -23.44
CA TYR A 522 -18.90 14.68 -22.40
C TYR A 522 -17.52 15.33 -22.48
N PHE A 523 -17.07 15.90 -21.36
CA PHE A 523 -15.76 16.49 -21.21
C PHE A 523 -15.03 15.75 -20.10
N ASP A 524 -13.78 15.39 -20.35
CA ASP A 524 -12.90 14.74 -19.38
C ASP A 524 -11.59 15.54 -19.28
N VAL A 525 -11.14 15.79 -18.04
CA VAL A 525 -9.89 16.51 -17.80
C VAL A 525 -8.75 15.52 -17.86
N ASN A 526 -7.94 15.62 -18.91
CA ASN A 526 -6.75 14.80 -19.07
C ASN A 526 -5.78 15.02 -17.89
N ASN A 527 -5.64 13.99 -17.03
CA ASN A 527 -4.68 13.96 -15.93
C ASN A 527 -4.81 15.12 -14.91
N LEU A 528 -6.04 15.38 -14.44
CA LEU A 528 -6.33 16.44 -13.45
C LEU A 528 -5.36 16.46 -12.26
N TYR A 529 -5.12 15.30 -11.64
CA TYR A 529 -4.20 15.21 -10.50
C TYR A 529 -2.74 15.43 -10.89
N GLY A 530 -2.30 14.94 -12.04
CA GLY A 530 -0.95 15.22 -12.52
C GLY A 530 -0.73 16.73 -12.70
N TRP A 531 -1.72 17.45 -13.26
CA TRP A 531 -1.65 18.92 -13.35
C TRP A 531 -1.53 19.56 -11.96
N THR A 532 -2.33 19.12 -10.99
CA THR A 532 -2.28 19.63 -9.61
C THR A 532 -0.96 19.30 -8.92
N MET A 533 -0.40 18.12 -9.16
CA MET A 533 0.89 17.69 -8.62
C MET A 533 2.06 18.52 -9.18
N CYS A 534 1.90 19.14 -10.34
CA CYS A 534 2.89 20.08 -10.89
C CYS A 534 2.81 21.49 -10.26
N GLN A 535 1.84 21.76 -9.39
CA GLN A 535 1.68 23.04 -8.70
C GLN A 535 2.57 23.10 -7.44
N PRO A 536 2.77 24.29 -6.85
CA PRO A 536 3.39 24.40 -5.52
C PRO A 536 2.59 23.62 -4.47
N LEU A 537 3.28 22.71 -3.77
CA LEU A 537 2.72 21.84 -2.74
C LEU A 537 3.53 21.97 -1.43
N PRO A 538 2.89 21.76 -0.26
CA PRO A 538 3.58 21.86 1.02
C PRO A 538 4.70 20.82 1.16
N SER A 539 5.75 21.18 1.90
CA SER A 539 6.84 20.25 2.25
C SER A 539 7.30 20.33 3.71
N SER A 540 7.34 21.53 4.29
CA SER A 540 7.95 21.77 5.61
C SER A 540 7.57 23.13 6.20
N GLY A 541 8.12 23.47 7.37
CA GLY A 541 7.99 24.79 8.00
C GLY A 541 6.61 25.02 8.62
N PHE A 542 5.97 23.98 9.13
CA PHE A 542 4.62 24.05 9.67
C PHE A 542 4.58 24.86 10.96
N ARG A 543 3.79 25.94 10.97
CA ARG A 543 3.56 26.75 12.17
C ARG A 543 2.17 27.36 12.20
N TRP A 544 1.59 27.42 13.39
CA TRP A 544 0.36 28.19 13.61
C TRP A 544 0.67 29.68 13.47
N VAL A 545 -0.17 30.42 12.73
CA VAL A 545 -0.07 31.87 12.63
C VAL A 545 -0.56 32.49 13.94
N GLU A 546 0.31 33.25 14.62
CA GLU A 546 0.00 33.88 15.91
C GLU A 546 -1.04 35.01 15.79
N ASP A 547 -0.89 35.90 14.81
CA ASP A 547 -1.80 37.02 14.58
C ASP A 547 -2.48 36.94 13.19
N ILE A 548 -3.68 36.37 13.20
CA ILE A 548 -4.52 36.17 12.01
C ILE A 548 -5.01 37.51 11.42
N SER A 549 -5.06 38.59 12.21
CA SER A 549 -5.58 39.88 11.74
C SER A 549 -4.71 40.51 10.65
N THR A 550 -3.45 40.09 10.58
CA THR A 550 -2.46 40.56 9.60
C THR A 550 -2.49 39.77 8.29
N LEU A 551 -3.19 38.65 8.24
CA LEU A 551 -3.18 37.73 7.09
C LEU A 551 -4.18 38.16 6.02
N ASP A 552 -3.69 38.82 4.96
CA ASP A 552 -4.46 39.03 3.73
C ASP A 552 -4.27 37.86 2.76
N VAL A 553 -5.22 36.92 2.79
CA VAL A 553 -5.20 35.74 1.93
C VAL A 553 -5.25 36.10 0.44
N ASN A 554 -5.92 37.19 0.04
CA ASN A 554 -6.07 37.54 -1.37
C ASN A 554 -4.79 38.15 -1.98
N ALA A 555 -3.86 38.63 -1.14
CA ALA A 555 -2.60 39.19 -1.58
C ALA A 555 -1.52 38.13 -1.89
N ILE A 556 -1.76 36.86 -1.52
CA ILE A 556 -0.76 35.79 -1.62
C ILE A 556 -0.72 35.21 -3.05
N PRO A 557 0.41 35.32 -3.77
CA PRO A 557 0.55 34.72 -5.09
C PRO A 557 0.52 33.19 -5.05
N PRO A 558 0.00 32.51 -6.10
CA PRO A 558 -0.02 31.04 -6.16
C PRO A 558 1.37 30.37 -6.14
N ASP A 559 2.42 31.09 -6.56
CA ASP A 559 3.82 30.67 -6.61
C ASP A 559 4.66 31.18 -5.42
N SER A 560 4.00 31.77 -4.42
CA SER A 560 4.63 32.15 -3.15
C SER A 560 5.38 30.97 -2.54
N PRO A 561 6.59 31.17 -1.96
CA PRO A 561 7.29 30.11 -1.23
C PRO A 561 6.55 29.68 0.04
N THR A 562 5.58 30.47 0.49
CA THR A 562 4.78 30.24 1.70
C THR A 562 3.30 30.11 1.32
N GLY A 563 2.65 29.05 1.82
CA GLY A 563 1.23 28.76 1.65
C GLY A 563 0.50 28.58 2.99
N TYR A 564 -0.83 28.52 2.93
CA TYR A 564 -1.69 28.45 4.11
C TYR A 564 -2.87 27.47 3.96
N ILE A 565 -3.19 26.76 5.04
CA ILE A 565 -4.47 26.08 5.24
C ILE A 565 -5.22 26.83 6.34
N LEU A 566 -6.49 27.17 6.12
CA LEU A 566 -7.27 28.03 7.02
C LEU A 566 -8.55 27.33 7.49
N GLU A 567 -8.94 27.56 8.75
CA GLU A 567 -10.27 27.24 9.27
C GLU A 567 -11.12 28.51 9.25
N VAL A 568 -12.16 28.52 8.41
CA VAL A 568 -12.94 29.73 8.11
C VAL A 568 -14.45 29.51 8.23
N ASP A 569 -15.17 30.57 8.56
CA ASP A 569 -16.62 30.65 8.38
C ASP A 569 -16.92 31.36 7.07
N LEU A 570 -17.65 30.70 6.17
CA LEU A 570 -18.02 31.23 4.86
C LEU A 570 -19.52 31.49 4.80
N LYS A 571 -19.88 32.74 4.47
CA LYS A 571 -21.24 33.08 4.08
C LYS A 571 -21.43 32.73 2.61
N TYR A 572 -22.55 32.06 2.31
CA TYR A 572 -23.02 31.81 0.95
C TYR A 572 -24.21 32.73 0.65
N PRO A 573 -24.00 33.87 -0.04
CA PRO A 573 -25.08 34.78 -0.35
C PRO A 573 -26.18 34.16 -1.21
N ARG A 574 -27.45 34.42 -0.87
CA ARG A 574 -28.61 33.92 -1.62
C ARG A 574 -28.62 34.29 -3.10
N TYR A 575 -28.08 35.45 -3.47
CA TYR A 575 -28.05 35.89 -4.88
C TYR A 575 -27.14 35.03 -5.77
N LEU A 576 -26.25 34.21 -5.17
CA LEU A 576 -25.39 33.28 -5.90
C LEU A 576 -26.02 31.90 -6.08
N HIS A 577 -27.17 31.63 -5.45
CA HIS A 577 -27.71 30.27 -5.40
C HIS A 577 -28.08 29.74 -6.79
N ASP A 578 -28.69 30.56 -7.63
CA ASP A 578 -29.08 30.15 -8.98
C ASP A 578 -27.85 29.96 -9.86
N ALA A 579 -26.87 30.87 -9.76
CA ALA A 579 -25.63 30.79 -10.53
C ALA A 579 -24.77 29.58 -10.15
N HIS A 580 -24.79 29.17 -8.88
CA HIS A 580 -23.94 28.09 -8.36
C HIS A 580 -24.71 26.78 -8.11
N ALA A 581 -25.96 26.66 -8.59
CA ALA A 581 -26.84 25.53 -8.29
C ALA A 581 -26.24 24.19 -8.76
N ASP A 582 -25.56 24.20 -9.90
CA ASP A 582 -25.02 23.00 -10.53
C ASP A 582 -23.75 22.49 -9.87
N LEU A 583 -22.87 23.39 -9.42
CA LEU A 583 -21.60 23.02 -8.81
C LEU A 583 -21.24 23.88 -7.58
N PRO A 584 -21.96 23.75 -6.46
CA PRO A 584 -21.70 24.58 -5.28
C PRO A 584 -20.29 24.42 -4.70
N PHE A 585 -19.63 25.55 -4.38
CA PHE A 585 -18.36 25.58 -3.67
C PHE A 585 -18.41 24.94 -2.26
N CYS A 586 -17.23 24.51 -1.79
CA CYS A 586 -16.96 24.03 -0.43
C CYS A 586 -17.84 22.85 0.02
N PRO A 587 -17.76 21.68 -0.64
CA PRO A 587 -18.58 20.54 -0.27
C PRO A 587 -18.23 20.00 1.12
N THR A 588 -19.21 19.46 1.84
CA THR A 588 -19.07 18.98 3.23
C THR A 588 -19.43 17.51 3.36
N ARG A 589 -18.65 16.73 4.11
CA ARG A 589 -19.04 15.36 4.49
C ARG A 589 -20.17 15.42 5.52
N LYS A 590 -21.35 14.94 5.14
CA LYS A 590 -22.51 14.79 6.03
C LYS A 590 -23.39 13.63 5.55
N ALA A 591 -24.13 13.03 6.46
CA ALA A 591 -25.19 12.10 6.09
C ALA A 591 -26.33 12.88 5.38
N PRO A 592 -26.79 12.43 4.19
CA PRO A 592 -28.02 12.96 3.58
C PRO A 592 -29.21 12.75 4.52
N PRO A 593 -30.30 13.55 4.38
CA PRO A 593 -31.55 13.26 5.06
C PRO A 593 -31.96 11.80 4.82
N ASP A 594 -32.40 11.12 5.89
CA ASP A 594 -32.87 9.73 5.87
C ASP A 594 -31.82 8.65 5.54
N LYS A 595 -30.53 8.99 5.49
CA LYS A 595 -29.43 8.02 5.30
C LYS A 595 -28.45 8.05 6.47
N ARG A 596 -27.88 6.89 6.79
CA ARG A 596 -26.83 6.76 7.82
C ARG A 596 -25.41 6.94 7.27
N GLN A 597 -25.20 6.69 5.98
CA GLN A 597 -23.89 6.83 5.35
C GLN A 597 -23.60 8.29 5.00
N GLU A 598 -22.44 8.77 5.43
CA GLU A 598 -21.93 10.07 5.04
C GLU A 598 -21.61 10.10 3.54
N LYS A 599 -21.91 11.25 2.92
CA LYS A 599 -21.51 11.56 1.55
C LYS A 599 -20.91 12.94 1.51
N LEU A 600 -20.12 13.20 0.48
CA LEU A 600 -19.64 14.54 0.19
C LEU A 600 -20.79 15.33 -0.48
N LEU A 601 -21.35 16.30 0.24
CA LEU A 601 -22.50 17.09 -0.19
C LEU A 601 -22.06 18.48 -0.65
N ALA A 602 -22.29 18.81 -1.91
CA ALA A 602 -22.23 20.19 -2.39
C ALA A 602 -23.53 20.90 -2.02
N THR A 603 -23.45 21.91 -1.16
CA THR A 603 -24.63 22.63 -0.67
C THR A 603 -24.40 24.13 -0.75
N LEU A 604 -25.47 24.88 -1.05
CA LEU A 604 -25.48 26.35 -1.07
C LEU A 604 -25.63 26.97 0.33
N ARG A 605 -25.31 26.23 1.40
CA ARG A 605 -25.42 26.70 2.78
C ARG A 605 -24.13 27.38 3.22
N ASP A 606 -24.24 28.28 4.19
CA ASP A 606 -23.10 28.79 4.95
C ASP A 606 -22.23 27.63 5.47
N LYS A 607 -20.92 27.85 5.53
CA LYS A 607 -19.94 26.91 6.10
C LYS A 607 -19.41 27.48 7.39
N GLU A 608 -19.27 26.63 8.39
CA GLU A 608 -18.71 26.97 9.69
C GLU A 608 -17.48 26.10 9.93
N ARG A 609 -16.42 26.70 10.45
CA ARG A 609 -15.14 26.02 10.76
C ARG A 609 -14.61 25.16 9.61
N TYR A 610 -14.78 25.64 8.38
CA TYR A 610 -14.41 24.91 7.18
C TYR A 610 -12.90 25.02 6.95
N VAL A 611 -12.20 23.89 6.93
CA VAL A 611 -10.76 23.82 6.65
C VAL A 611 -10.53 23.84 5.15
N ILE A 612 -9.76 24.81 4.63
CA ILE A 612 -9.60 25.05 3.18
C ILE A 612 -8.17 25.49 2.85
N HIS A 613 -7.68 25.08 1.67
CA HIS A 613 -6.44 25.61 1.12
C HIS A 613 -6.61 27.06 0.63
N TYR A 614 -5.61 27.92 0.86
CA TYR A 614 -5.71 29.36 0.55
C TYR A 614 -6.12 29.67 -0.90
N ARG A 615 -5.60 28.94 -1.89
CA ARG A 615 -5.97 29.13 -3.31
C ARG A 615 -7.45 28.87 -3.59
N THR A 616 -8.00 27.84 -2.95
CA THR A 616 -9.42 27.50 -3.08
C THR A 616 -10.27 28.58 -2.41
N LEU A 617 -9.83 29.10 -1.26
CA LEU A 617 -10.48 30.23 -0.59
C LEU A 617 -10.47 31.49 -1.47
N GLN A 618 -9.34 31.82 -2.11
CA GLN A 618 -9.24 32.94 -3.06
C GLN A 618 -10.19 32.79 -4.25
N GLN A 619 -10.41 31.57 -4.75
CA GLN A 619 -11.38 31.35 -5.81
C GLN A 619 -12.81 31.55 -5.28
N CYS A 620 -13.14 31.01 -4.11
CA CYS A 620 -14.45 31.22 -3.49
C CYS A 620 -14.78 32.71 -3.30
N THR A 621 -13.83 33.52 -2.83
CA THR A 621 -14.02 34.97 -2.65
C THR A 621 -14.15 35.70 -3.98
N ARG A 622 -13.38 35.31 -5.01
CA ARG A 622 -13.53 35.83 -6.39
C ARG A 622 -14.93 35.58 -6.97
N HIS A 623 -15.53 34.42 -6.67
CA HIS A 623 -16.92 34.09 -7.05
C HIS A 623 -17.98 34.56 -6.03
N GLY A 624 -17.64 35.48 -5.13
CA GLY A 624 -18.62 36.22 -4.32
C GLY A 624 -19.00 35.61 -2.97
N LEU A 625 -18.42 34.47 -2.57
CA LEU A 625 -18.54 33.99 -1.18
C LEU A 625 -17.83 34.97 -0.23
N ARG A 626 -18.35 35.13 0.98
CA ARG A 626 -17.80 36.10 1.96
C ARG A 626 -17.23 35.39 3.18
N VAL A 627 -15.98 35.67 3.51
CA VAL A 627 -15.37 35.23 4.77
C VAL A 627 -15.98 36.01 5.92
N LYS A 628 -16.61 35.32 6.88
CA LYS A 628 -17.12 35.93 8.11
C LYS A 628 -16.03 36.02 9.18
N ARG A 629 -15.23 34.96 9.31
CA ARG A 629 -14.19 34.82 10.33
C ARG A 629 -13.13 33.82 9.86
N ILE A 630 -11.88 34.10 10.18
CA ILE A 630 -10.78 33.14 10.15
C ILE A 630 -10.50 32.76 11.60
N HIS A 631 -10.61 31.48 11.94
CA HIS A 631 -10.41 30.99 13.31
C HIS A 631 -8.94 30.72 13.58
N ARG A 632 -8.28 30.01 12.67
CA ARG A 632 -6.86 29.62 12.73
C ARG A 632 -6.30 29.44 11.33
N ALA A 633 -5.01 29.66 11.17
CA ALA A 633 -4.28 29.43 9.94
C ALA A 633 -2.98 28.66 10.22
N LEU A 634 -2.72 27.64 9.42
CA LEU A 634 -1.50 26.85 9.41
C LEU A 634 -0.64 27.31 8.22
N GLU A 635 0.52 27.87 8.52
CA GLU A 635 1.51 28.29 7.52
C GLU A 635 2.46 27.14 7.19
N PHE A 636 2.92 27.06 5.94
CA PHE A 636 3.92 26.09 5.48
C PHE A 636 4.75 26.63 4.31
N ALA A 637 5.94 26.05 4.13
CA ALA A 637 6.75 26.19 2.92
C ALA A 637 6.20 25.29 1.80
N GLN A 638 6.15 25.82 0.58
CA GLN A 638 5.68 25.12 -0.61
C GLN A 638 6.59 25.36 -1.82
N SER A 639 6.67 24.38 -2.70
CA SER A 639 7.36 24.48 -3.99
C SER A 639 6.80 23.44 -4.97
N ALA A 640 7.12 23.55 -6.26
CA ALA A 640 6.66 22.60 -7.28
C ALA A 640 7.51 21.32 -7.32
N TRP A 641 7.85 20.75 -6.16
CA TRP A 641 8.82 19.66 -5.99
C TRP A 641 8.44 18.35 -6.69
N LEU A 642 7.15 18.12 -6.98
CA LEU A 642 6.67 16.90 -7.63
C LEU A 642 6.61 17.02 -9.17
N ARG A 643 6.80 18.23 -9.73
CA ARG A 643 6.64 18.51 -11.17
C ARG A 643 7.52 17.61 -12.03
N ASP A 644 8.81 17.55 -11.74
CA ASP A 644 9.78 16.81 -12.55
C ASP A 644 9.45 15.32 -12.62
N TYR A 645 8.96 14.73 -11.52
CA TYR A 645 8.52 13.34 -11.48
C TYR A 645 7.26 13.09 -12.34
N ILE A 646 6.29 14.00 -12.31
CA ILE A 646 5.08 13.89 -13.13
C ILE A 646 5.40 14.06 -14.61
N GLU A 647 6.28 15.01 -14.94
CA GLU A 647 6.75 15.22 -16.31
C GLU A 647 7.55 14.03 -16.83
N LEU A 648 8.39 13.41 -15.99
CA LEU A 648 9.09 12.16 -16.30
C LEU A 648 8.09 11.05 -16.67
N ASN A 649 7.09 10.81 -15.81
CA ASN A 649 6.07 9.78 -16.05
C ASN A 649 5.19 10.10 -17.27
N THR A 650 4.91 11.37 -17.50
CA THR A 650 4.19 11.83 -18.70
C THR A 650 5.02 11.58 -19.97
N GLY A 651 6.33 11.81 -19.91
CA GLY A 651 7.27 11.51 -20.98
C GLY A 651 7.35 10.02 -21.28
N PHE A 652 7.38 9.16 -20.25
CA PHE A 652 7.29 7.72 -20.44
C PHE A 652 5.95 7.30 -21.05
N ARG A 653 4.84 7.82 -20.55
CA ARG A 653 3.50 7.54 -21.08
C ARG A 653 3.34 7.95 -22.54
N THR A 654 3.97 9.05 -22.96
CA THR A 654 3.93 9.52 -24.36
C THR A 654 4.73 8.61 -25.29
N ARG A 655 5.79 7.97 -24.79
CA ARG A 655 6.65 7.04 -25.55
C ARG A 655 6.14 5.59 -25.51
N ALA A 656 5.25 5.27 -24.58
CA ALA A 656 4.66 3.94 -24.45
C ALA A 656 3.96 3.54 -25.75
N THR A 657 4.17 2.29 -26.16
CA THR A 657 3.62 1.75 -27.41
C THR A 657 2.42 0.85 -27.19
N ASN A 658 2.13 0.51 -25.92
CA ASN A 658 1.04 -0.35 -25.51
C ASN A 658 0.24 0.25 -24.35
N ASP A 659 -1.01 -0.20 -24.22
CA ASP A 659 -1.95 0.31 -23.22
C ASP A 659 -1.51 0.00 -21.78
N PHE A 660 -0.80 -1.11 -21.57
CA PHE A 660 -0.30 -1.46 -20.24
C PHE A 660 0.72 -0.46 -19.72
N GLU A 661 1.76 -0.13 -20.48
CA GLU A 661 2.75 0.87 -20.09
C GLU A 661 2.10 2.24 -19.88
N MET A 662 1.17 2.62 -20.76
CA MET A 662 0.41 3.86 -20.61
C MET A 662 -0.36 3.91 -19.28
N ASN A 663 -1.04 2.82 -18.92
CA ASN A 663 -1.81 2.70 -17.70
C ASN A 663 -0.91 2.60 -16.45
N LEU A 664 0.25 1.95 -16.55
CA LEU A 664 1.23 1.84 -15.47
C LEU A 664 1.70 3.23 -15.03
N TYR A 665 2.17 4.08 -15.95
CA TYR A 665 2.65 5.42 -15.60
C TYR A 665 1.53 6.34 -15.10
N LYS A 666 0.30 6.16 -15.60
CA LYS A 666 -0.89 6.83 -15.04
C LYS A 666 -1.14 6.41 -13.59
N LEU A 667 -1.08 5.11 -13.32
CA LEU A 667 -1.30 4.55 -11.99
C LEU A 667 -0.20 4.99 -11.01
N MET A 668 1.06 5.05 -11.45
CA MET A 668 2.17 5.55 -10.62
C MET A 668 1.94 6.98 -10.12
N ASN A 669 1.48 7.90 -10.99
CA ASN A 669 1.13 9.26 -10.58
C ASN A 669 0.00 9.26 -9.54
N ASN A 670 -1.10 8.56 -9.82
CA ASN A 670 -2.26 8.51 -8.91
C ASN A 670 -1.93 7.85 -7.56
N ALA A 671 -1.05 6.85 -7.57
CA ALA A 671 -0.66 6.15 -6.36
C ALA A 671 0.19 7.01 -5.42
N VAL A 672 0.92 8.03 -5.90
CA VAL A 672 1.58 9.02 -5.03
C VAL A 672 0.55 9.73 -4.16
N LEU A 673 -0.56 10.21 -4.75
CA LEU A 673 -1.67 10.83 -3.99
C LEU A 673 -2.22 9.87 -2.94
N GLY A 674 -2.53 8.64 -3.34
CA GLY A 674 -3.06 7.62 -2.42
C GLY A 674 -2.13 7.36 -1.22
N LYS A 675 -0.81 7.40 -1.42
CA LYS A 675 0.17 7.19 -0.34
C LYS A 675 0.29 8.36 0.63
N THR A 676 0.05 9.60 0.18
CA THR A 676 0.03 10.77 1.09
C THR A 676 -1.13 10.70 2.10
N MET A 677 -2.25 10.10 1.73
CA MET A 677 -3.47 10.00 2.56
C MET A 677 -3.76 8.56 3.00
N GLU A 678 -2.74 7.71 3.08
CA GLU A 678 -2.89 6.32 3.49
C GLU A 678 -3.40 6.27 4.94
N ASN A 679 -4.64 5.80 5.15
CA ASN A 679 -5.21 5.70 6.48
C ASN A 679 -4.54 4.54 7.24
N VAL A 680 -3.68 4.91 8.19
CA VAL A 680 -2.94 3.98 9.03
C VAL A 680 -3.80 3.31 10.11
N GLN A 681 -4.95 3.89 10.48
CA GLN A 681 -5.84 3.37 11.52
C GLN A 681 -6.59 2.12 11.04
N ASN A 682 -6.97 2.06 9.77
CA ASN A 682 -7.71 0.94 9.17
C ASN A 682 -6.87 -0.33 8.96
N ARG A 683 -5.56 -0.32 9.27
CA ARG A 683 -4.73 -1.51 9.12
C ARG A 683 -5.06 -2.53 10.20
N VAL A 684 -5.30 -3.77 9.77
CA VAL A 684 -5.60 -4.89 10.65
C VAL A 684 -4.31 -5.53 11.18
N GLU A 685 -4.32 -6.00 12.42
CA GLU A 685 -3.26 -6.86 12.97
C GLU A 685 -3.76 -8.30 13.07
N VAL A 686 -3.18 -9.19 12.27
CA VAL A 686 -3.48 -10.63 12.28
C VAL A 686 -2.20 -11.40 12.60
N LYS A 687 -2.31 -12.41 13.47
CA LYS A 687 -1.25 -13.36 13.80
C LYS A 687 -1.71 -14.77 13.47
N LEU A 688 -0.90 -15.53 12.74
CA LEU A 688 -1.09 -16.97 12.58
C LEU A 688 -0.34 -17.71 13.68
N VAL A 689 -1.00 -18.70 14.24
CA VAL A 689 -0.52 -19.44 15.40
C VAL A 689 -0.76 -20.92 15.18
N THR A 690 0.25 -21.74 15.49
CA THR A 690 0.18 -23.20 15.36
C THR A 690 0.31 -23.97 16.67
N ARG A 691 0.46 -23.24 17.77
CA ARG A 691 0.60 -23.82 19.11
C ARG A 691 -0.39 -23.15 20.05
N TRP A 692 -1.04 -23.94 20.88
CA TRP A 692 -1.96 -23.43 21.89
C TRP A 692 -1.21 -22.68 23.01
N GLU A 693 -0.18 -23.33 23.56
CA GLU A 693 0.54 -22.86 24.74
C GLU A 693 1.74 -21.96 24.42
N GLY A 694 2.19 -21.21 25.42
CA GLY A 694 3.39 -20.38 25.39
C GLY A 694 3.11 -18.88 25.19
N ARG A 695 4.14 -18.06 25.38
CA ARG A 695 4.03 -16.58 25.35
C ARG A 695 3.48 -16.01 24.03
N TYR A 696 3.67 -16.75 22.94
CA TYR A 696 3.17 -16.42 21.59
C TYR A 696 2.14 -17.44 21.08
N GLY A 697 1.65 -18.33 21.96
CA GLY A 697 0.60 -19.30 21.64
C GLY A 697 -0.78 -18.66 21.57
N ALA A 698 -1.75 -19.44 21.10
CA ALA A 698 -3.12 -18.98 20.89
C ALA A 698 -3.76 -18.47 22.19
N GLU A 699 -3.52 -19.16 23.31
CA GLU A 699 -4.02 -18.77 24.63
C GLU A 699 -3.55 -17.36 25.04
N ALA A 700 -2.26 -17.07 24.84
CA ALA A 700 -1.67 -15.79 25.19
C ALA A 700 -2.13 -14.63 24.30
N LEU A 701 -2.55 -14.92 23.06
CA LEU A 701 -3.07 -13.91 22.13
C LEU A 701 -4.57 -13.65 22.34
N ILE A 702 -5.35 -14.70 22.60
CA ILE A 702 -6.80 -14.60 22.89
C ILE A 702 -7.05 -13.93 24.24
N SER A 703 -6.17 -14.13 25.22
CA SER A 703 -6.25 -13.48 26.54
C SER A 703 -5.89 -11.99 26.53
N ARG A 704 -5.42 -11.43 25.40
CA ARG A 704 -5.10 -10.00 25.32
C ARG A 704 -6.36 -9.15 25.34
N PRO A 705 -6.34 -7.99 26.02
CA PRO A 705 -7.50 -7.10 26.09
C PRO A 705 -7.90 -6.50 24.73
N ASN A 706 -7.00 -6.52 23.75
CA ASN A 706 -7.26 -6.06 22.39
C ASN A 706 -7.62 -7.20 21.42
N PHE A 707 -7.92 -8.40 21.91
CA PHE A 707 -8.44 -9.47 21.08
C PHE A 707 -9.74 -9.04 20.39
N HIS A 708 -9.81 -9.18 19.07
CA HIS A 708 -11.03 -8.90 18.32
C HIS A 708 -11.79 -10.17 17.98
N SER A 709 -11.15 -11.08 17.26
CA SER A 709 -11.79 -12.30 16.78
C SER A 709 -10.75 -13.38 16.41
N ARG A 710 -11.22 -14.62 16.16
CA ARG A 710 -10.38 -15.74 15.71
C ARG A 710 -11.00 -16.44 14.51
N ALA A 711 -10.17 -17.00 13.65
CA ALA A 711 -10.57 -17.91 12.58
C ALA A 711 -9.67 -19.15 12.60
N VAL A 712 -10.27 -20.32 12.47
CA VAL A 712 -9.56 -21.62 12.49
C VAL A 712 -9.31 -22.02 11.05
N PHE A 713 -8.05 -22.31 10.72
CA PHE A 713 -7.61 -22.76 9.40
C PHE A 713 -7.03 -24.18 9.57
N GLY A 714 -7.75 -25.19 9.12
CA GLY A 714 -7.35 -26.58 9.30
C GLY A 714 -7.26 -27.03 10.77
N GLU A 715 -6.59 -28.16 11.00
CA GLU A 715 -6.52 -28.77 12.34
C GLU A 715 -5.55 -28.04 13.28
N ASN A 716 -4.51 -27.41 12.73
CA ASN A 716 -3.36 -26.94 13.50
C ASN A 716 -3.04 -25.45 13.32
N ILE A 717 -3.88 -24.66 12.64
CA ILE A 717 -3.62 -23.23 12.42
C ILE A 717 -4.78 -22.37 12.89
N LEU A 718 -4.47 -21.32 13.64
CA LEU A 718 -5.42 -20.32 14.10
C LEU A 718 -4.93 -18.94 13.69
N ALA A 719 -5.75 -18.17 12.97
CA ALA A 719 -5.52 -16.73 12.88
C ALA A 719 -6.24 -16.00 14.00
N VAL A 720 -5.50 -15.16 14.69
CA VAL A 720 -6.00 -14.28 15.74
C VAL A 720 -5.92 -12.85 15.26
N GLU A 721 -7.06 -12.18 15.23
CA GLU A 721 -7.19 -10.77 14.90
C GLU A 721 -7.18 -9.93 16.16
N LEU A 722 -6.32 -8.92 16.19
CA LEU A 722 -6.16 -7.99 17.30
C LEU A 722 -6.56 -6.59 16.85
N ARG A 723 -7.28 -5.87 17.72
CA ARG A 723 -7.52 -4.43 17.57
C ARG A 723 -6.20 -3.69 17.72
N ARG A 724 -5.96 -2.75 16.81
CA ARG A 724 -4.76 -1.95 16.82
C ARG A 724 -4.85 -0.90 17.93
N LEU A 725 -3.97 -0.99 18.92
CA LEU A 725 -3.96 -0.08 20.07
C LEU A 725 -3.30 1.27 19.77
N LYS A 726 -2.40 1.30 18.77
CA LYS A 726 -1.60 2.48 18.44
C LYS A 726 -1.49 2.68 16.92
N ALA A 727 -1.70 3.90 16.46
CA ALA A 727 -1.52 4.31 15.06
C ALA A 727 -0.40 5.36 14.96
N THR A 728 0.65 5.05 14.22
CA THR A 728 1.76 5.98 13.97
C THR A 728 1.48 6.82 12.73
N PHE A 729 1.40 8.13 12.90
CA PHE A 729 1.17 9.07 11.82
C PHE A 729 2.51 9.45 11.18
N ASN A 730 2.87 8.73 10.11
CA ASN A 730 4.13 8.91 9.39
C ASN A 730 3.93 9.18 7.89
N ARG A 731 2.82 9.86 7.58
CA ARG A 731 2.43 10.22 6.22
C ARG A 731 2.21 11.73 6.12
N PRO A 732 2.66 12.37 5.03
CA PRO A 732 2.46 13.80 4.82
C PRO A 732 1.03 14.07 4.30
N ILE A 733 0.03 13.87 5.18
CA ILE A 733 -1.41 13.99 4.86
C ILE A 733 -1.81 15.36 4.30
N TYR A 734 -1.04 16.40 4.66
CA TYR A 734 -1.23 17.76 4.16
C TYR A 734 -1.04 17.87 2.65
N VAL A 735 -0.18 17.05 2.04
CA VAL A 735 0.04 17.04 0.60
C VAL A 735 -1.23 16.60 -0.11
N GLY A 736 -1.82 15.49 0.35
CA GLY A 736 -3.03 14.95 -0.24
C GLY A 736 -4.23 15.88 -0.08
N MET A 737 -4.38 16.50 1.10
CA MET A 737 -5.40 17.54 1.31
C MET A 737 -5.26 18.69 0.31
N CYS A 738 -4.04 19.22 0.15
CA CYS A 738 -3.78 20.33 -0.76
C CYS A 738 -4.00 19.94 -2.23
N ILE A 739 -3.58 18.74 -2.65
CA ILE A 739 -3.85 18.23 -4.01
C ILE A 739 -5.36 18.13 -4.25
N LEU A 740 -6.12 17.59 -3.30
CA LEU A 740 -7.58 17.47 -3.44
C LEU A 740 -8.26 18.84 -3.50
N ASP A 741 -7.79 19.86 -2.79
CA ASP A 741 -8.41 21.18 -2.82
C ASP A 741 -7.98 22.03 -4.02
N ILE A 742 -6.71 21.95 -4.44
CA ILE A 742 -6.20 22.65 -5.63
C ILE A 742 -6.81 22.04 -6.90
N SER A 743 -6.97 20.71 -6.99
CA SER A 743 -7.59 20.08 -8.17
C SER A 743 -9.02 20.57 -8.42
N LYS A 744 -9.81 20.78 -7.35
CA LYS A 744 -11.14 21.37 -7.45
C LYS A 744 -11.12 22.76 -8.08
N THR A 745 -10.05 23.56 -7.85
CA THR A 745 -9.98 24.91 -8.44
C THR A 745 -9.99 24.90 -9.96
N HIS A 746 -9.36 23.89 -10.58
CA HIS A 746 -9.36 23.74 -12.03
C HIS A 746 -10.75 23.38 -12.58
N LEU A 747 -11.49 22.53 -11.86
CA LEU A 747 -12.86 22.17 -12.22
C LEU A 747 -13.81 23.38 -12.11
N TYR A 748 -13.69 24.16 -11.04
CA TYR A 748 -14.49 25.37 -10.87
C TYR A 748 -14.17 26.44 -11.92
N GLU A 749 -12.90 26.61 -12.30
CA GLU A 749 -12.48 27.57 -13.34
C GLU A 749 -12.98 27.17 -14.74
N PHE A 750 -13.15 25.87 -15.01
CA PHE A 750 -13.77 25.40 -16.25
C PHE A 750 -15.29 25.63 -16.26
N HIS A 751 -15.93 25.52 -15.10
CA HIS A 751 -17.39 25.59 -14.99
C HIS A 751 -17.94 27.02 -14.90
N TYR A 752 -17.29 27.89 -14.11
CA TYR A 752 -17.69 29.28 -13.86
C TYR A 752 -16.80 30.27 -14.60
#